data_AF-A0A1D6KZT5-F1
#
_entry.id   AF-A0A1D6KZT5-F1
#
_cell.length_a   1.000
_cell.length_b   1.000
_cell.length_c   1.000
_cell.angle_alpha   90.00
_cell.angle_beta   90.00
_cell.angle_gamma   90.00
#
_symmetry.space_group_name_H-M   'P 1'
#
loop_
_entity.id
_entity.type
_entity.pdbx_description
1 polymer ?
#
loop_
_entity_poly.entity_id
_entity_poly.type
_entity_poly.pdbx_seq_one_letter_code
_entity_poly.pdbx_strand_id
1 'polypeptide(L)'
;MFVEIIVMYPIQHRAYRPGIDNLLVLLIGGIPIAMPTVLSVTMAIGSHRLAQQGAITKRMTAIEEMAGMDVLCSDKTGTLTLNKLTVDKNLIEVFEREVTQDQVILMAARASRIENQDAIDTAIVGMLADPKEARAGIQEVHFLPFNPTDKRTALTYIDSDGKMYRVSKGAPEQILNLVYNKLEIERRVHAVIDKFAERGLRSLAVAYQVVPDGRKESPGGPWHFVALMPLFDPPRHDSAETIRRALNLGVSVKMITGDQLAIGKETGRRLGMGTNMYPSSALLGQNKDESIAVLPVDDLIEKADGFAGVFPEHKYEIVKRLQARKHICGMTGDGVNDAPALKKADIGIAVADATDAARSASDIVLTEPGLSVIISAVLTSRAIFQRMKNYTIYAVSITIRIVLGFMLLALIWEFDFPPFMVLIIAILNDGTIMTISKDRVKPSPLPDSWKLAEIFTTGIVLGGYLAVMTVIFFWAAYKTNFFPRIFHVESLEKTAQDDYQKLASAVYLQVSTISQALIFVTRSRSWSFAERPGFLLVFAFLVAQLIATLVAVYADWGFTSIEGIGWGWAGVVWLYNLVFYFPLDLLKFLIRYALSGKAWDLVIEQRIAFTRKKDFGKEERALKWAHAQRTLHGLQPPDAKLFPDRVNELNQMAEEAKRRAEIARLRELHTLKGHVESVVKLKGLDIDTIQQSYTV
;
A
#
# COMPACT_ATOMS: atom_id res chain seq x y z
N MET A 1 -13.06 -26.91 28.32
CA MET A 1 -14.07 -26.72 29.37
C MET A 1 -15.22 -27.74 29.28
N PHE A 2 -16.24 -27.61 28.42
CA PHE A 2 -17.35 -28.61 28.39
C PHE A 2 -16.89 -30.06 28.19
N VAL A 3 -15.97 -30.29 27.25
CA VAL A 3 -15.38 -31.61 26.98
C VAL A 3 -14.68 -32.16 28.23
N GLU A 4 -13.91 -31.34 28.95
CA GLU A 4 -13.22 -31.77 30.18
C GLU A 4 -14.20 -32.09 31.30
N ILE A 5 -15.24 -31.28 31.50
CA ILE A 5 -16.26 -31.54 32.52
C ILE A 5 -16.95 -32.89 32.24
N ILE A 6 -17.25 -33.20 30.97
CA ILE A 6 -17.90 -34.44 30.55
C ILE A 6 -16.97 -35.66 30.64
N VAL A 7 -15.66 -35.48 30.54
CA VAL A 7 -14.72 -36.62 30.66
C VAL A 7 -14.25 -36.80 32.10
N MET A 8 -13.90 -35.74 32.81
CA MET A 8 -13.29 -35.82 34.14
C MET A 8 -14.23 -36.33 35.23
N TYR A 9 -15.49 -35.88 35.26
CA TYR A 9 -16.43 -36.26 36.32
C TYR A 9 -17.21 -37.55 36.01
N PRO A 10 -17.83 -37.69 34.82
CA PRO A 10 -18.64 -38.86 34.48
C PRO A 10 -17.80 -40.10 34.12
N ILE A 11 -16.65 -39.92 33.45
CA ILE A 11 -15.86 -41.04 32.89
C ILE A 11 -14.66 -41.38 33.80
N GLN A 12 -13.90 -40.38 34.23
CA GLN A 12 -12.68 -40.57 35.04
C GLN A 12 -12.93 -40.50 36.56
N HIS A 13 -14.14 -40.14 36.99
CA HIS A 13 -14.52 -40.02 38.41
C HIS A 13 -13.53 -39.21 39.27
N ARG A 14 -12.97 -38.15 38.71
CA ARG A 14 -11.96 -37.31 39.36
C ARG A 14 -12.54 -36.48 40.50
N ALA A 15 -11.69 -36.17 41.49
CA ALA A 15 -12.04 -35.30 42.60
C ALA A 15 -12.41 -33.88 42.11
N TYR A 16 -13.37 -33.25 42.79
CA TYR A 16 -13.92 -31.95 42.35
C TYR A 16 -12.87 -30.84 42.28
N ARG A 17 -11.97 -30.77 43.26
CA ARG A 17 -10.96 -29.71 43.40
C ARG A 17 -9.87 -29.75 42.30
N PRO A 18 -9.18 -30.89 42.02
CA PRO A 18 -8.23 -30.96 40.90
C PRO A 18 -8.88 -30.73 39.52
N GLY A 19 -10.16 -31.10 39.36
CA GLY A 19 -10.92 -30.78 38.16
C GLY A 19 -11.06 -29.27 37.93
N ILE A 20 -11.21 -28.47 39.00
CA ILE A 20 -11.25 -27.01 38.92
C ILE A 20 -9.88 -26.43 38.51
N ASP A 21 -8.78 -27.00 39.00
CA ASP A 21 -7.43 -26.52 38.67
C ASP A 21 -7.15 -26.64 37.15
N ASN A 22 -7.59 -27.74 36.52
CA ASN A 22 -7.50 -27.89 35.05
C ASN A 22 -8.36 -26.86 34.30
N LEU A 23 -9.58 -26.60 34.76
CA LEU A 23 -10.43 -25.56 34.17
C LEU A 23 -9.79 -24.18 34.32
N LEU A 24 -9.12 -23.91 35.44
CA LEU A 24 -8.41 -22.67 35.69
C LEU A 24 -7.18 -22.52 34.78
N VAL A 25 -6.43 -23.59 34.53
CA VAL A 25 -5.33 -23.62 33.54
C VAL A 25 -5.83 -23.21 32.15
N LEU A 26 -6.95 -23.79 31.72
CA LEU A 26 -7.56 -23.43 30.43
C LEU A 26 -8.01 -21.97 30.38
N LEU A 27 -8.55 -21.43 31.47
CA LEU A 27 -9.01 -20.04 31.52
C LEU A 27 -7.83 -19.06 31.49
N ILE A 28 -6.82 -19.27 32.34
CA ILE A 28 -5.67 -18.37 32.45
C ILE A 28 -4.89 -18.32 31.15
N GLY A 29 -4.57 -19.45 30.55
CA GLY A 29 -3.78 -19.47 29.31
C GLY A 29 -4.62 -19.42 28.03
N GLY A 30 -5.93 -19.62 28.11
CA GLY A 30 -6.83 -19.55 26.96
C GLY A 30 -7.28 -18.13 26.60
N ILE A 31 -7.30 -17.20 27.55
CA ILE A 31 -7.76 -15.82 27.31
C ILE A 31 -6.55 -14.92 27.01
N PRO A 32 -6.42 -14.39 25.77
CA PRO A 32 -5.29 -13.55 25.39
C PRO A 32 -5.50 -12.08 25.86
N ILE A 33 -5.36 -11.83 27.16
CA ILE A 33 -5.61 -10.50 27.78
C ILE A 33 -4.70 -9.41 27.17
N ALA A 34 -3.46 -9.75 26.79
CA ALA A 34 -2.54 -8.81 26.16
C ALA A 34 -2.93 -8.43 24.72
N MET A 35 -3.85 -9.14 24.05
CA MET A 35 -4.13 -8.92 22.62
C MET A 35 -4.61 -7.49 22.30
N PRO A 36 -5.66 -6.95 22.94
CA PRO A 36 -6.14 -5.61 22.64
C PRO A 36 -5.11 -4.53 22.95
N THR A 37 -4.39 -4.66 24.07
CA THR A 37 -3.36 -3.72 24.52
C THR A 37 -2.22 -3.62 23.52
N VAL A 38 -1.71 -4.76 23.04
CA VAL A 38 -0.56 -4.80 22.12
C VAL A 38 -0.93 -4.24 20.75
N LEU A 39 -2.13 -4.54 20.24
CA LEU A 39 -2.62 -3.97 18.98
C LEU A 39 -2.76 -2.44 19.09
N SER A 40 -3.35 -1.95 20.18
CA SER A 40 -3.52 -0.51 20.43
C SER A 40 -2.18 0.23 20.54
N VAL A 41 -1.23 -0.30 21.32
CA VAL A 41 0.12 0.28 21.46
C VAL A 41 0.87 0.25 20.13
N THR A 42 0.72 -0.81 19.34
CA THR A 42 1.36 -0.91 18.01
C THR A 42 0.80 0.14 17.05
N MET A 43 -0.51 0.38 17.06
CA MET A 43 -1.14 1.48 16.29
C MET A 43 -0.65 2.85 16.76
N ALA A 44 -0.56 3.09 18.07
CA ALA A 44 -0.11 4.37 18.63
C ALA A 44 1.36 4.67 18.26
N ILE A 45 2.25 3.69 18.39
CA ILE A 45 3.65 3.81 17.95
C ILE A 45 3.72 4.02 16.43
N GLY A 46 2.88 3.32 15.68
CA GLY A 46 2.76 3.46 14.23
C GLY A 46 2.34 4.87 13.80
N SER A 47 1.31 5.42 14.45
CA SER A 47 0.84 6.79 14.28
C SER A 47 1.95 7.81 14.55
N HIS A 48 2.66 7.65 15.67
CA HIS A 48 3.79 8.54 16.00
C HIS A 48 4.88 8.50 14.93
N ARG A 49 5.18 7.30 14.39
CA ARG A 49 6.15 7.13 13.31
C ARG A 49 5.69 7.76 11.99
N LEU A 50 4.40 7.67 11.66
CA LEU A 50 3.83 8.34 10.50
C LEU A 50 3.90 9.86 10.64
N ALA A 51 3.62 10.40 11.83
CA ALA A 51 3.75 11.82 12.11
C ALA A 51 5.20 12.31 11.94
N GLN A 52 6.19 11.53 12.36
CA GLN A 52 7.62 11.81 12.10
C GLN A 52 8.00 11.77 10.60
N GLN A 53 7.23 11.05 9.78
CA GLN A 53 7.39 10.99 8.32
C GLN A 53 6.53 12.02 7.58
N GLY A 54 5.91 12.95 8.31
CA GLY A 54 5.09 14.02 7.75
C GLY A 54 3.65 13.62 7.41
N ALA A 55 3.13 12.54 7.99
CA ALA A 55 1.73 12.10 7.83
C ALA A 55 1.05 11.94 9.20
N ILE A 56 0.23 12.91 9.58
CA ILE A 56 -0.51 12.91 10.85
C ILE A 56 -1.80 12.11 10.69
N THR A 57 -1.94 11.02 11.44
CA THR A 57 -3.17 10.20 11.46
C THR A 57 -4.16 10.76 12.50
N LYS A 58 -5.31 11.27 12.05
CA LYS A 58 -6.40 11.70 12.94
C LYS A 58 -7.22 10.51 13.44
N ARG A 59 -7.41 9.51 12.59
CA ARG A 59 -8.08 8.25 12.88
C ARG A 59 -7.06 7.11 12.94
N MET A 60 -6.90 6.45 14.09
CA MET A 60 -5.92 5.36 14.23
C MET A 60 -6.24 4.15 13.35
N THR A 61 -7.52 3.89 13.07
CA THR A 61 -7.94 2.83 12.14
C THR A 61 -7.56 3.12 10.68
N ALA A 62 -7.21 4.37 10.34
CA ALA A 62 -6.74 4.70 8.99
C ALA A 62 -5.40 4.05 8.63
N ILE A 63 -4.60 3.62 9.62
CA ILE A 63 -3.36 2.85 9.38
C ILE A 63 -3.69 1.50 8.73
N GLU A 64 -4.80 0.87 9.14
CA GLU A 64 -5.26 -0.39 8.57
C GLU A 64 -5.76 -0.21 7.13
N GLU A 65 -6.64 0.77 6.92
CA GLU A 65 -7.18 1.06 5.59
C GLU A 65 -6.06 1.46 4.62
N MET A 66 -5.08 2.26 5.08
CA MET A 66 -3.90 2.62 4.29
C MET A 66 -3.02 1.41 3.94
N ALA A 67 -2.96 0.39 4.80
CA ALA A 67 -2.23 -0.84 4.48
C ALA A 67 -2.93 -1.67 3.38
N GLY A 68 -4.26 -1.66 3.39
CA GLY A 68 -5.13 -2.31 2.40
C GLY A 68 -5.39 -1.51 1.12
N MET A 69 -4.97 -0.24 1.07
CA MET A 69 -5.21 0.64 -0.07
C MET A 69 -4.64 0.05 -1.36
N ASP A 70 -5.49 -0.02 -2.39
CA ASP A 70 -5.19 -0.55 -3.72
C ASP A 70 -5.45 0.49 -4.83
N VAL A 71 -6.26 1.51 -4.58
CA VAL A 71 -6.49 2.64 -5.50
C VAL A 71 -6.25 3.95 -4.77
N LEU A 72 -5.47 4.85 -5.39
CA LEU A 72 -5.23 6.21 -4.90
C LEU A 72 -5.71 7.22 -5.94
N CYS A 73 -6.84 7.88 -5.66
CA CYS A 73 -7.33 9.02 -6.41
C CYS A 73 -6.54 10.27 -5.99
N SER A 74 -5.54 10.63 -6.78
CA SER A 74 -4.69 11.79 -6.52
C SER A 74 -5.20 12.99 -7.30
N ASP A 75 -5.42 14.11 -6.60
CA ASP A 75 -5.59 15.40 -7.24
C ASP A 75 -4.28 15.76 -7.96
N LYS A 76 -4.39 16.37 -9.13
CA LYS A 76 -3.22 16.80 -9.91
C LYS A 76 -2.50 17.93 -9.21
N THR A 77 -3.25 19.00 -8.90
CA THR A 77 -2.68 20.25 -8.39
C THR A 77 -2.22 20.04 -6.95
N GLY A 78 -1.01 20.50 -6.62
CA GLY A 78 -0.45 20.41 -5.27
C GLY A 78 0.12 19.03 -4.89
N THR A 79 -0.42 17.93 -5.44
CA THR A 79 0.06 16.56 -5.14
C THR A 79 1.02 16.03 -6.22
N LEU A 80 0.59 15.97 -7.49
CA LEU A 80 1.41 15.47 -8.61
C LEU A 80 2.30 16.58 -9.21
N THR A 81 1.85 17.82 -9.09
CA THR A 81 2.56 19.01 -9.56
C THR A 81 3.01 19.88 -8.40
N LEU A 82 3.90 20.84 -8.68
CA LEU A 82 4.43 21.75 -7.68
C LEU A 82 3.45 22.86 -7.28
N ASN A 83 2.37 23.06 -8.05
CA ASN A 83 1.48 24.22 -7.92
C ASN A 83 2.26 25.56 -7.94
N LYS A 84 3.38 25.57 -8.68
CA LYS A 84 4.23 26.75 -8.93
C LYS A 84 4.17 27.02 -10.42
N LEU A 85 3.13 27.75 -10.81
CA LEU A 85 2.86 28.01 -12.20
C LEU A 85 3.96 28.89 -12.80
N THR A 86 4.27 28.63 -14.07
CA THR A 86 5.24 29.40 -14.86
C THR A 86 4.64 29.72 -16.21
N VAL A 87 5.04 30.84 -16.80
CA VAL A 87 4.57 31.26 -18.12
C VAL A 87 5.78 31.45 -19.02
N ASP A 88 5.74 30.86 -20.21
CA ASP A 88 6.72 31.13 -21.25
C ASP A 88 6.22 32.30 -22.10
N LYS A 89 6.93 33.43 -22.04
CA LYS A 89 6.60 34.67 -22.75
C LYS A 89 6.50 34.45 -24.27
N ASN A 90 7.32 33.58 -24.83
CA ASN A 90 7.36 33.34 -26.28
C ASN A 90 6.09 32.66 -26.81
N LEU A 91 5.33 32.02 -25.92
CA LEU A 91 4.11 31.31 -26.27
C LEU A 91 2.85 32.14 -26.08
N ILE A 92 2.96 33.39 -25.61
CA ILE A 92 1.81 34.29 -25.45
C ILE A 92 1.30 34.69 -26.83
N GLU A 93 0.03 34.38 -27.09
CA GLU A 93 -0.65 34.71 -28.34
C GLU A 93 -1.50 35.97 -28.13
N VAL A 94 -1.14 37.04 -28.85
CA VAL A 94 -1.81 38.35 -28.79
C VAL A 94 -2.79 38.47 -29.95
N PHE A 95 -3.99 38.96 -29.66
CA PHE A 95 -5.08 39.12 -30.63
C PHE A 95 -5.24 40.57 -31.08
N GLU A 96 -4.90 41.52 -30.22
CA GLU A 96 -4.91 42.96 -30.51
C GLU A 96 -3.60 43.40 -31.18
N ARG A 97 -3.68 44.10 -32.32
CA ARG A 97 -2.49 44.40 -33.16
C ARG A 97 -1.56 45.44 -32.54
N GLU A 98 -2.08 46.30 -31.67
CA GLU A 98 -1.35 47.42 -31.06
C GLU A 98 -0.71 47.06 -29.71
N VAL A 99 -0.92 45.84 -29.20
CA VAL A 99 -0.46 45.43 -27.88
C VAL A 99 0.74 44.48 -27.98
N THR A 100 1.80 44.78 -27.22
CA THR A 100 2.98 43.92 -27.13
C THR A 100 2.83 42.87 -26.03
N GLN A 101 3.58 41.76 -26.11
CA GLN A 101 3.55 40.71 -25.07
C GLN A 101 3.90 41.25 -23.66
N ASP A 102 4.80 42.23 -23.55
CA ASP A 102 5.15 42.86 -22.27
C ASP A 102 3.98 43.66 -21.67
N GLN A 103 3.22 44.35 -22.52
CA GLN A 103 2.01 45.05 -22.09
C GLN A 103 0.94 44.06 -21.62
N VAL A 104 0.80 42.89 -22.26
CA VAL A 104 -0.10 41.83 -21.80
C VAL A 104 0.26 41.36 -20.39
N ILE A 105 1.54 41.07 -20.15
CA ILE A 105 2.03 40.65 -18.83
C ILE A 105 1.74 41.73 -17.79
N LEU A 106 1.98 43.00 -18.13
CA LEU A 106 1.67 44.13 -17.24
C LEU A 106 0.16 44.24 -16.95
N MET A 107 -0.71 44.09 -17.95
CA MET A 107 -2.16 44.09 -17.76
C MET A 107 -2.63 42.92 -16.88
N ALA A 108 -2.06 41.73 -17.09
CA ALA A 108 -2.35 40.54 -16.28
C ALA A 108 -1.86 40.72 -14.83
N ALA A 109 -0.67 41.29 -14.63
CA ALA A 109 -0.12 41.61 -13.31
C ALA A 109 -0.94 42.69 -12.60
N ARG A 110 -1.44 43.70 -13.33
CA ARG A 110 -2.41 44.68 -12.82
C ARG A 110 -3.68 44.00 -12.31
N ALA A 111 -4.22 43.04 -13.06
CA ALA A 111 -5.39 42.26 -12.64
C ALA A 111 -5.12 41.20 -11.54
N SER A 112 -3.89 41.14 -11.02
CA SER A 112 -3.48 40.24 -9.93
C SER A 112 -3.46 40.96 -8.58
N ARG A 113 -3.64 40.22 -7.49
CA ARG A 113 -3.33 40.71 -6.14
C ARG A 113 -1.82 40.78 -5.94
N ILE A 114 -1.37 41.76 -5.16
CA ILE A 114 0.04 41.86 -4.73
C ILE A 114 0.23 41.24 -3.35
N GLU A 115 -0.79 41.36 -2.49
CA GLU A 115 -0.80 40.83 -1.15
C GLU A 115 -1.62 39.53 -1.10
N ASN A 116 -1.09 38.51 -0.39
CA ASN A 116 -1.70 37.20 -0.23
C ASN A 116 -2.10 36.56 -1.58
N GLN A 117 -1.09 36.30 -2.40
CA GLN A 117 -1.24 35.89 -3.80
C GLN A 117 -1.61 34.41 -3.95
N ASP A 118 -2.55 34.13 -4.85
CA ASP A 118 -2.78 32.79 -5.37
C ASP A 118 -1.62 32.36 -6.28
N ALA A 119 -1.42 31.06 -6.50
CA ALA A 119 -0.32 30.55 -7.33
C ALA A 119 -0.28 31.15 -8.76
N ILE A 120 -1.44 31.49 -9.35
CA ILE A 120 -1.53 32.16 -10.65
C ILE A 120 -1.05 33.61 -10.55
N ASP A 121 -1.44 34.32 -9.50
CA ASP A 121 -1.09 35.72 -9.28
C ASP A 121 0.42 35.85 -9.04
N THR A 122 0.98 34.98 -8.21
CA THR A 122 2.43 34.91 -7.98
C THR A 122 3.21 34.65 -9.26
N ALA A 123 2.73 33.73 -10.11
CA ALA A 123 3.37 33.40 -11.37
C ALA A 123 3.42 34.60 -12.33
N ILE A 124 2.31 35.32 -12.45
CA ILE A 124 2.19 36.47 -13.36
C ILE A 124 2.98 37.67 -12.83
N VAL A 125 2.86 37.99 -11.54
CA VAL A 125 3.60 39.10 -10.92
C VAL A 125 5.10 38.82 -10.94
N GLY A 126 5.52 37.56 -10.78
CA GLY A 126 6.91 37.13 -10.89
C GLY A 126 7.48 37.14 -12.32
N MET A 127 6.66 37.35 -13.36
CA MET A 127 7.17 37.58 -14.72
C MET A 127 7.73 38.99 -14.92
N LEU A 128 7.30 39.94 -14.08
CA LEU A 128 7.82 41.31 -14.12
C LEU A 128 9.23 41.35 -13.52
N ALA A 129 10.06 42.27 -14.00
CA ALA A 129 11.41 42.45 -13.46
C ALA A 129 11.36 42.95 -12.00
N ASP A 130 10.43 43.85 -11.70
CA ASP A 130 10.09 44.30 -10.35
C ASP A 130 8.57 44.19 -10.13
N PRO A 131 8.09 43.44 -9.10
CA PRO A 131 6.68 43.38 -8.74
C PRO A 131 6.01 44.74 -8.55
N LYS A 132 6.76 45.80 -8.20
CA LYS A 132 6.24 47.16 -8.05
C LYS A 132 5.73 47.76 -9.35
N GLU A 133 6.24 47.31 -10.50
CA GLU A 133 5.77 47.75 -11.82
C GLU A 133 4.28 47.46 -12.03
N ALA A 134 3.74 46.42 -11.38
CA ALA A 134 2.32 46.08 -11.45
C ALA A 134 1.37 47.17 -10.95
N ARG A 135 1.85 48.13 -10.14
CA ARG A 135 1.09 49.30 -9.67
C ARG A 135 1.78 50.63 -9.95
N ALA A 136 2.91 50.63 -10.64
CA ALA A 136 3.60 51.86 -11.00
C ALA A 136 2.72 52.71 -11.95
N GLY A 137 2.60 54.00 -11.61
CA GLY A 137 1.89 54.99 -12.44
C GLY A 137 0.36 54.86 -12.45
N ILE A 138 -0.24 54.00 -11.62
CA ILE A 138 -1.69 53.82 -11.59
C ILE A 138 -2.27 54.02 -10.19
N GLN A 139 -3.45 54.63 -10.12
CA GLN A 139 -4.26 54.72 -8.91
C GLN A 139 -5.32 53.63 -8.90
N GLU A 140 -5.22 52.68 -7.96
CA GLU A 140 -6.19 51.60 -7.79
C GLU A 140 -7.53 52.14 -7.24
N VAL A 141 -8.64 51.85 -7.95
CA VAL A 141 -9.99 52.27 -7.55
C VAL A 141 -10.77 51.11 -6.96
N HIS A 142 -10.71 49.94 -7.61
CA HIS A 142 -11.42 48.76 -7.15
C HIS A 142 -10.85 47.47 -7.73
N PHE A 143 -10.65 46.49 -6.86
CA PHE A 143 -10.31 45.12 -7.24
C PHE A 143 -11.50 44.19 -7.06
N LEU A 144 -11.90 43.51 -8.14
CA LEU A 144 -12.88 42.44 -8.14
C LEU A 144 -12.15 41.11 -7.88
N PRO A 145 -12.35 40.46 -6.71
CA PRO A 145 -11.71 39.19 -6.39
C PRO A 145 -12.22 38.03 -7.21
N PHE A 146 -11.45 36.94 -7.21
CA PHE A 146 -11.83 35.71 -7.88
C PHE A 146 -13.07 35.11 -7.22
N ASN A 147 -14.04 34.73 -8.04
CA ASN A 147 -15.23 34.00 -7.65
C ASN A 147 -15.35 32.72 -8.50
N PRO A 148 -15.52 31.52 -7.90
CA PRO A 148 -15.65 30.26 -8.64
C PRO A 148 -16.76 30.22 -9.70
N THR A 149 -17.82 31.03 -9.57
CA THR A 149 -18.89 31.14 -10.58
C THR A 149 -18.42 31.96 -11.79
N ASP A 150 -17.78 33.09 -11.54
CA ASP A 150 -17.43 34.07 -12.57
C ASP A 150 -16.08 33.74 -13.23
N LYS A 151 -15.22 33.00 -12.52
CA LYS A 151 -13.88 32.53 -12.91
C LYS A 151 -12.98 33.61 -13.51
N ARG A 152 -13.09 34.84 -13.00
CA ARG A 152 -12.28 35.99 -13.41
C ARG A 152 -11.91 36.88 -12.22
N THR A 153 -10.85 37.65 -12.37
CA THR A 153 -10.53 38.82 -11.54
C THR A 153 -10.50 40.06 -12.41
N ALA A 154 -10.70 41.23 -11.81
CA ALA A 154 -10.58 42.49 -12.52
C ALA A 154 -10.04 43.60 -11.63
N LEU A 155 -9.24 44.49 -12.21
CA LEU A 155 -8.79 45.71 -11.56
C LEU A 155 -9.31 46.91 -12.34
N THR A 156 -9.97 47.83 -11.63
CA THR A 156 -10.30 49.17 -12.14
C THR A 156 -9.29 50.17 -11.59
N TYR A 157 -8.62 50.90 -12.47
CA TYR A 157 -7.58 51.86 -12.10
C TYR A 157 -7.66 53.13 -12.95
N ILE A 158 -7.11 54.22 -12.43
CA ILE A 158 -6.92 55.48 -13.15
C ILE A 158 -5.45 55.58 -13.52
N ASP A 159 -5.17 55.83 -14.80
CA ASP A 159 -3.81 56.00 -15.34
C ASP A 159 -3.28 57.42 -15.09
N SER A 160 -1.99 57.65 -15.36
CA SER A 160 -1.36 58.98 -15.20
C SER A 160 -2.04 60.09 -15.99
N ASP A 161 -2.69 59.75 -17.11
CA ASP A 161 -3.44 60.68 -17.97
C ASP A 161 -4.87 60.97 -17.46
N GLY A 162 -5.23 60.48 -16.27
CA GLY A 162 -6.57 60.67 -15.69
C GLY A 162 -7.67 59.81 -16.34
N LYS A 163 -7.33 58.95 -17.31
CA LYS A 163 -8.28 58.00 -17.93
C LYS A 163 -8.47 56.76 -17.06
N MET A 164 -9.72 56.32 -16.93
CA MET A 164 -10.07 55.12 -16.17
C MET A 164 -10.10 53.90 -17.08
N TYR A 165 -9.36 52.86 -16.68
CA TYR A 165 -9.31 51.58 -17.35
C TYR A 165 -9.74 50.46 -16.41
N ARG A 166 -10.23 49.38 -17.01
CA ARG A 166 -10.54 48.15 -16.29
C ARG A 166 -9.92 46.97 -17.03
N VAL A 167 -9.02 46.26 -16.37
CA VAL A 167 -8.36 45.06 -16.89
C VAL A 167 -8.94 43.84 -16.18
N SER A 168 -9.10 42.74 -16.90
CA SER A 168 -9.59 41.49 -16.34
C SER A 168 -8.78 40.32 -16.87
N LYS A 169 -8.59 39.32 -16.01
CA LYS A 169 -8.02 38.03 -16.37
C LYS A 169 -8.91 36.92 -15.86
N GLY A 170 -8.93 35.78 -16.56
CA GLY A 170 -9.77 34.67 -16.14
C GLY A 170 -9.77 33.49 -17.11
N ALA A 171 -10.71 32.58 -16.88
CA ALA A 171 -10.96 31.46 -17.77
C ALA A 171 -11.30 31.97 -19.19
N PRO A 172 -10.66 31.45 -20.26
CA PRO A 172 -10.86 31.96 -21.61
C PRO A 172 -12.31 32.02 -22.07
N GLU A 173 -13.10 30.99 -21.77
CA GLU A 173 -14.54 30.95 -22.10
C GLU A 173 -15.33 32.11 -21.46
N GLN A 174 -15.01 32.44 -20.21
CA GLN A 174 -15.69 33.51 -19.47
C GLN A 174 -15.27 34.89 -19.96
N ILE A 175 -13.98 35.06 -20.26
CA ILE A 175 -13.48 36.30 -20.84
C ILE A 175 -14.04 36.50 -22.25
N LEU A 176 -14.11 35.45 -23.06
CA LEU A 176 -14.65 35.49 -24.42
C LEU A 176 -16.13 35.90 -24.45
N ASN A 177 -16.92 35.50 -23.45
CA ASN A 177 -18.33 35.91 -23.31
C ASN A 177 -18.52 37.40 -22.98
N LEU A 178 -17.49 38.11 -22.52
CA LEU A 178 -17.57 39.54 -22.21
C LEU A 178 -17.28 40.43 -23.42
N VAL A 179 -16.58 39.89 -24.40
CA VAL A 179 -15.97 40.64 -25.48
C VAL A 179 -16.98 40.89 -26.60
N TYR A 180 -16.96 42.10 -27.16
CA TYR A 180 -17.94 42.54 -28.17
C TYR A 180 -17.84 41.79 -29.51
N ASN A 181 -16.63 41.36 -29.91
CA ASN A 181 -16.36 40.67 -31.18
C ASN A 181 -16.21 39.15 -31.04
N LYS A 182 -16.94 38.54 -30.10
CA LYS A 182 -16.91 37.10 -29.82
C LYS A 182 -16.92 36.23 -31.09
N LEU A 183 -17.91 36.43 -31.98
CA LEU A 183 -18.15 35.57 -33.15
C LEU A 183 -16.97 35.51 -34.13
N GLU A 184 -16.16 36.58 -34.24
CA GLU A 184 -15.02 36.64 -35.15
C GLU A 184 -13.78 35.96 -34.57
N ILE A 185 -13.56 36.11 -33.26
CA ILE A 185 -12.33 35.70 -32.58
C ILE A 185 -12.45 34.28 -31.98
N GLU A 186 -13.66 33.83 -31.66
CA GLU A 186 -13.95 32.56 -30.98
C GLU A 186 -13.23 31.36 -31.59
N ARG A 187 -13.31 31.17 -32.91
CA ARG A 187 -12.62 30.05 -33.58
C ARG A 187 -11.11 30.08 -33.40
N ARG A 188 -10.50 31.27 -33.49
CA ARG A 188 -9.05 31.42 -33.34
C ARG A 188 -8.62 31.22 -31.88
N VAL A 189 -9.41 31.72 -30.92
CA VAL A 189 -9.18 31.52 -29.48
C VAL A 189 -9.23 30.03 -29.13
N HIS A 190 -10.27 29.30 -29.55
CA HIS A 190 -10.36 27.86 -29.29
C HIS A 190 -9.18 27.09 -29.91
N ALA A 191 -8.78 27.41 -31.15
CA ALA A 191 -7.64 26.75 -31.78
C ALA A 191 -6.32 26.95 -30.99
N VAL A 192 -6.11 28.14 -30.41
CA VAL A 192 -4.94 28.40 -29.56
C VAL A 192 -5.04 27.68 -28.22
N ILE A 193 -6.23 27.64 -27.60
CA ILE A 193 -6.47 26.90 -26.36
C ILE A 193 -6.16 25.42 -26.55
N ASP A 194 -6.63 24.82 -27.64
CA ASP A 194 -6.38 23.41 -27.97
C ASP A 194 -4.88 23.16 -28.18
N LYS A 195 -4.19 24.05 -28.90
CA LYS A 195 -2.72 23.98 -29.09
C LYS A 195 -1.95 24.08 -27.77
N PHE A 196 -2.42 24.88 -26.82
CA PHE A 196 -1.85 24.92 -25.47
C PHE A 196 -2.15 23.63 -24.71
N ALA A 197 -3.38 23.14 -24.79
CA ALA A 197 -3.81 21.93 -24.10
C ALA A 197 -3.05 20.68 -24.59
N GLU A 198 -2.79 20.55 -25.89
CA GLU A 198 -1.95 19.49 -26.48
C GLU A 198 -0.52 19.48 -25.90
N ARG A 199 -0.01 20.66 -25.54
CA ARG A 199 1.30 20.82 -24.89
C ARG A 199 1.24 20.72 -23.37
N GLY A 200 0.05 20.49 -22.80
CA GLY A 200 -0.17 20.40 -21.35
C GLY A 200 -0.16 21.75 -20.65
N LEU A 201 -0.39 22.84 -21.39
CA LEU A 201 -0.41 24.20 -20.89
C LEU A 201 -1.85 24.62 -20.63
N ARG A 202 -2.10 25.19 -19.45
CA ARG A 202 -3.39 25.77 -19.09
C ARG A 202 -3.50 27.17 -19.68
N SER A 203 -4.63 27.50 -20.29
CA SER A 203 -4.85 28.82 -20.91
C SER A 203 -5.49 29.81 -19.93
N LEU A 204 -4.94 31.03 -19.85
CA LEU A 204 -5.51 32.18 -19.16
C LEU A 204 -5.74 33.32 -20.15
N ALA A 205 -6.94 33.90 -20.18
CA ALA A 205 -7.25 35.03 -21.05
C ALA A 205 -7.12 36.36 -20.31
N VAL A 206 -6.72 37.39 -21.04
CA VAL A 206 -6.63 38.78 -20.58
C VAL A 206 -7.50 39.65 -21.49
N ALA A 207 -8.31 40.50 -20.87
CA ALA A 207 -9.14 41.49 -21.55
C ALA A 207 -9.02 42.85 -20.87
N TYR A 208 -9.28 43.93 -21.61
CA TYR A 208 -9.35 45.27 -21.06
C TYR A 208 -10.54 46.03 -21.63
N GLN A 209 -10.99 47.04 -20.89
CA GLN A 209 -11.98 48.01 -21.35
C GLN A 209 -11.61 49.40 -20.82
N VAL A 210 -12.07 50.43 -21.53
CA VAL A 210 -12.04 51.82 -21.06
C VAL A 210 -13.34 52.12 -20.32
N VAL A 211 -13.29 52.94 -19.26
CA VAL A 211 -14.48 53.40 -18.52
C VAL A 211 -14.62 54.91 -18.70
N PRO A 212 -15.37 55.37 -19.73
CA PRO A 212 -15.46 56.80 -20.06
C PRO A 212 -16.16 57.63 -18.97
N ASP A 213 -17.12 57.04 -18.25
CA ASP A 213 -17.95 57.75 -17.26
C ASP A 213 -17.22 58.11 -15.96
N GLY A 214 -15.97 57.66 -15.77
CA GLY A 214 -15.16 57.90 -14.57
C GLY A 214 -15.76 57.35 -13.27
N ARG A 215 -16.87 56.58 -13.35
CA ARG A 215 -17.59 56.01 -12.20
C ARG A 215 -17.32 54.51 -12.08
N LYS A 216 -17.04 54.06 -10.86
CA LYS A 216 -16.79 52.65 -10.53
C LYS A 216 -17.92 51.71 -10.97
N GLU A 217 -19.17 52.14 -10.80
CA GLU A 217 -20.38 51.34 -11.07
C GLU A 217 -20.78 51.32 -12.55
N SER A 218 -20.16 52.15 -13.39
CA SER A 218 -20.45 52.13 -14.82
C SER A 218 -20.04 50.78 -15.43
N PRO A 219 -20.87 50.20 -16.32
CA PRO A 219 -20.51 49.01 -17.08
C PRO A 219 -19.23 49.25 -17.91
N GLY A 220 -18.94 50.51 -18.26
CA GLY A 220 -17.81 50.89 -19.10
C GLY A 220 -18.09 50.68 -20.59
N GLY A 221 -17.05 50.84 -21.41
CA GLY A 221 -17.09 50.55 -22.83
C GLY A 221 -17.02 49.04 -23.13
N PRO A 222 -16.97 48.67 -24.42
CA PRO A 222 -16.86 47.27 -24.83
C PRO A 222 -15.52 46.64 -24.36
N TRP A 223 -15.56 45.37 -23.97
CA TRP A 223 -14.36 44.61 -23.61
C TRP A 223 -13.59 44.16 -24.85
N HIS A 224 -12.30 44.43 -24.89
CA HIS A 224 -11.37 43.97 -25.93
C HIS A 224 -10.62 42.73 -25.45
N PHE A 225 -10.61 41.67 -26.27
CA PHE A 225 -9.83 40.46 -26.01
C PHE A 225 -8.37 40.70 -26.37
N VAL A 226 -7.48 40.75 -25.37
CA VAL A 226 -6.07 41.11 -25.60
C VAL A 226 -5.26 39.90 -26.02
N ALA A 227 -5.24 38.86 -25.19
CA ALA A 227 -4.29 37.77 -25.34
C ALA A 227 -4.70 36.51 -24.57
N LEU A 228 -4.08 35.40 -24.97
CA LEU A 228 -4.03 34.14 -24.24
C LEU A 228 -2.62 33.88 -23.73
N MET A 229 -2.51 33.64 -22.42
CA MET A 229 -1.27 33.29 -21.73
C MET A 229 -1.27 31.80 -21.37
N PRO A 230 -0.23 31.04 -21.74
CA PRO A 230 -0.07 29.65 -21.32
C PRO A 230 0.58 29.57 -19.94
N LEU A 231 -0.09 28.89 -19.02
CA LEU A 231 0.39 28.54 -17.68
C LEU A 231 0.85 27.08 -17.69
N PHE A 232 2.10 26.86 -17.34
CA PHE A 232 2.68 25.54 -17.13
C PHE A 232 2.77 25.23 -15.64
N ASP A 233 2.24 24.07 -15.25
CA ASP A 233 2.40 23.51 -13.91
C ASP A 233 3.40 22.35 -13.94
N PRO A 234 4.65 22.55 -13.51
CA PRO A 234 5.66 21.52 -13.60
C PRO A 234 5.33 20.32 -12.69
N PRO A 235 5.48 19.08 -13.18
CA PRO A 235 5.40 17.89 -12.33
C PRO A 235 6.52 17.92 -11.29
N ARG A 236 6.30 17.32 -10.13
CA ARG A 236 7.38 17.17 -9.15
C ARG A 236 8.43 16.18 -9.66
N HIS A 237 9.68 16.41 -9.26
CA HIS A 237 10.81 15.57 -9.66
C HIS A 237 10.68 14.10 -9.21
N ASP A 238 10.02 13.86 -8.08
CA ASP A 238 9.82 12.56 -7.46
C ASP A 238 8.53 11.85 -7.89
N SER A 239 7.57 12.57 -8.49
CA SER A 239 6.23 12.04 -8.75
C SER A 239 6.24 10.87 -9.74
N ALA A 240 7.03 10.94 -10.82
CA ALA A 240 7.12 9.86 -11.81
C ALA A 240 7.69 8.56 -11.21
N GLU A 241 8.76 8.66 -10.40
CA GLU A 241 9.32 7.49 -9.70
C GLU A 241 8.34 6.95 -8.66
N THR A 242 7.66 7.85 -7.94
CA THR A 242 6.69 7.50 -6.91
C THR A 242 5.48 6.77 -7.49
N ILE A 243 4.97 7.17 -8.65
CA ILE A 243 3.88 6.47 -9.35
C ILE A 243 4.32 5.05 -9.72
N ARG A 244 5.54 4.87 -10.25
CA ARG A 244 6.09 3.54 -10.53
C ARG A 244 6.22 2.71 -9.25
N ARG A 245 6.67 3.32 -8.15
CA ARG A 245 6.77 2.66 -6.85
C ARG A 245 5.39 2.26 -6.30
N ALA A 246 4.37 3.10 -6.46
CA ALA A 246 2.99 2.82 -6.09
C ALA A 246 2.45 1.60 -6.87
N LEU A 247 2.66 1.58 -8.19
CA LEU A 247 2.27 0.46 -9.05
C LEU A 247 2.98 -0.85 -8.66
N ASN A 248 4.28 -0.79 -8.37
CA ASN A 248 5.03 -1.95 -7.85
C ASN A 248 4.51 -2.44 -6.50
N LEU A 249 3.86 -1.58 -5.73
CA LEU A 249 3.20 -1.90 -4.46
C LEU A 249 1.73 -2.32 -4.63
N GLY A 250 1.25 -2.47 -5.87
CA GLY A 250 -0.13 -2.80 -6.18
C GLY A 250 -1.13 -1.68 -5.85
N VAL A 251 -0.67 -0.42 -5.84
CA VAL A 251 -1.52 0.76 -5.68
C VAL A 251 -1.67 1.46 -7.03
N SER A 252 -2.86 1.42 -7.60
CA SER A 252 -3.19 2.13 -8.85
C SER A 252 -3.42 3.61 -8.55
N VAL A 253 -2.56 4.48 -9.07
CA VAL A 253 -2.74 5.93 -8.94
C VAL A 253 -3.63 6.43 -10.08
N LYS A 254 -4.75 7.07 -9.73
CA LYS A 254 -5.69 7.67 -10.69
C LYS A 254 -5.64 9.19 -10.57
N MET A 255 -5.38 9.91 -11.67
CA MET A 255 -5.36 11.37 -11.68
C MET A 255 -6.80 11.93 -11.64
N ILE A 256 -7.07 12.86 -10.73
CA ILE A 256 -8.30 13.63 -10.70
C ILE A 256 -7.94 15.09 -10.99
N THR A 257 -8.55 15.70 -12.00
CA THR A 257 -8.28 17.10 -12.31
C THR A 257 -9.50 17.84 -12.84
N GLY A 258 -9.62 19.12 -12.49
CA GLY A 258 -10.59 20.05 -13.07
C GLY A 258 -10.15 20.61 -14.44
N ASP A 259 -8.92 20.35 -14.87
CA ASP A 259 -8.44 20.77 -16.19
C ASP A 259 -9.02 19.91 -17.32
N GLN A 260 -8.92 20.38 -18.55
CA GLN A 260 -9.37 19.66 -19.73
C GLN A 260 -8.60 18.35 -19.95
N LEU A 261 -9.24 17.40 -20.65
CA LEU A 261 -8.70 16.07 -20.87
C LEU A 261 -7.34 16.06 -21.57
N ALA A 262 -7.13 16.94 -22.54
CA ALA A 262 -5.85 17.04 -23.25
C ALA A 262 -4.68 17.39 -22.29
N ILE A 263 -4.90 18.34 -21.37
CA ILE A 263 -3.91 18.73 -20.35
C ILE A 263 -3.64 17.56 -19.39
N GLY A 264 -4.71 16.88 -18.94
CA GLY A 264 -4.58 15.70 -18.08
C GLY A 264 -3.77 14.59 -18.74
N LYS A 265 -4.07 14.26 -20.01
CA LYS A 265 -3.37 13.22 -20.78
C LYS A 265 -1.90 13.56 -21.00
N GLU A 266 -1.57 14.81 -21.34
CA GLU A 266 -0.19 15.22 -21.51
C GLU A 266 0.59 15.19 -20.18
N THR A 267 -0.04 15.63 -19.08
CA THR A 267 0.56 15.54 -17.74
C THR A 267 0.77 14.07 -17.34
N GLY A 268 -0.22 13.21 -17.57
CA GLY A 268 -0.14 11.76 -17.33
C GLY A 268 0.95 11.08 -18.16
N ARG A 269 1.12 11.49 -19.42
CA ARG A 269 2.20 11.01 -20.30
C ARG A 269 3.58 11.35 -19.74
N ARG A 270 3.79 12.59 -19.26
CA ARG A 270 5.07 13.02 -18.66
C ARG A 270 5.36 12.33 -17.33
N LEU A 271 4.32 12.10 -16.51
CA LEU A 271 4.44 11.40 -15.23
C LEU A 271 4.58 9.88 -15.38
N GLY A 272 4.27 9.32 -16.55
CA GLY A 272 4.26 7.88 -16.78
C GLY A 272 3.08 7.14 -16.14
N MET A 273 1.94 7.83 -15.97
CA MET A 273 0.71 7.26 -15.40
C MET A 273 -0.16 6.55 -16.45
N GLY A 274 0.08 6.81 -17.73
CA GLY A 274 -0.77 6.36 -18.83
C GLY A 274 -1.64 7.49 -19.39
N THR A 275 -2.31 7.23 -20.50
CA THR A 275 -3.18 8.19 -21.21
C THR A 275 -4.62 7.70 -21.31
N ASN A 276 -4.97 6.59 -20.64
CA ASN A 276 -6.33 6.06 -20.62
C ASN A 276 -7.22 6.85 -19.66
N MET A 277 -7.40 8.13 -19.97
CA MET A 277 -8.16 9.08 -19.16
C MET A 277 -9.46 9.48 -19.86
N TYR A 278 -10.48 9.75 -19.07
CA TYR A 278 -11.83 10.07 -19.55
C TYR A 278 -12.33 11.40 -18.99
N PRO A 279 -13.20 12.13 -19.71
CA PRO A 279 -13.83 13.33 -19.18
C PRO A 279 -14.91 12.95 -18.17
N SER A 280 -15.22 13.84 -17.22
CA SER A 280 -16.25 13.57 -16.22
C SER A 280 -17.67 13.40 -16.82
N SER A 281 -17.94 13.96 -18.00
CA SER A 281 -19.22 13.77 -18.71
C SER A 281 -19.46 12.32 -19.14
N ALA A 282 -18.39 11.55 -19.38
CA ALA A 282 -18.50 10.11 -19.66
C ALA A 282 -19.01 9.32 -18.45
N LEU A 283 -18.85 9.84 -17.23
CA LEU A 283 -19.30 9.22 -15.98
C LEU A 283 -20.80 9.36 -15.73
N LEU A 284 -21.42 10.41 -16.30
CA LEU A 284 -22.84 10.72 -16.15
C LEU A 284 -23.72 10.00 -17.19
N GLY A 285 -23.13 9.22 -18.10
CA GLY A 285 -23.86 8.55 -19.19
C GLY A 285 -24.49 9.51 -20.21
N GLN A 286 -24.08 10.79 -20.22
CA GLN A 286 -24.64 11.82 -21.10
C GLN A 286 -23.97 11.90 -22.49
N ASN A 287 -22.88 11.15 -22.72
CA ASN A 287 -22.21 11.11 -24.03
C ASN A 287 -22.78 9.98 -24.91
N LYS A 288 -23.26 10.38 -26.11
CA LYS A 288 -23.71 9.52 -27.23
C LYS A 288 -22.54 9.01 -28.10
N ASP A 289 -21.38 8.69 -27.51
CA ASP A 289 -20.30 8.07 -28.28
C ASP A 289 -20.49 6.55 -28.28
N GLU A 290 -20.78 5.98 -29.45
CA GLU A 290 -21.07 4.55 -29.64
C GLU A 290 -19.93 3.62 -29.16
N SER A 291 -18.69 4.11 -29.07
CA SER A 291 -17.53 3.36 -28.58
C SER A 291 -17.40 3.34 -27.04
N ILE A 292 -17.90 4.37 -26.36
CA ILE A 292 -17.89 4.47 -24.89
C ILE A 292 -19.09 3.71 -24.29
N ALA A 293 -20.18 3.58 -25.05
CA ALA A 293 -21.41 2.88 -24.66
C ALA A 293 -21.25 1.36 -24.45
N VAL A 294 -20.12 0.75 -24.86
CA VAL A 294 -19.93 -0.71 -24.84
C VAL A 294 -19.52 -1.25 -23.46
N LEU A 295 -18.92 -0.41 -22.59
CA LEU A 295 -18.53 -0.81 -21.23
C LEU A 295 -19.45 -0.18 -20.18
N PRO A 296 -19.88 -0.93 -19.16
CA PRO A 296 -20.50 -0.35 -17.98
C PRO A 296 -19.59 0.74 -17.42
N VAL A 297 -20.17 1.90 -17.04
CA VAL A 297 -19.43 3.05 -16.52
C VAL A 297 -18.50 2.66 -15.36
N ASP A 298 -18.90 1.68 -14.56
CA ASP A 298 -18.11 1.18 -13.43
C ASP A 298 -16.82 0.46 -13.89
N ASP A 299 -16.88 -0.33 -14.97
CA ASP A 299 -15.69 -1.00 -15.53
C ASP A 299 -14.75 0.01 -16.19
N LEU A 300 -15.31 1.08 -16.76
CA LEU A 300 -14.55 2.20 -17.30
C LEU A 300 -13.82 2.93 -16.17
N ILE A 301 -14.49 3.19 -15.05
CA ILE A 301 -13.87 3.86 -13.89
C ILE A 301 -12.72 3.02 -13.32
N GLU A 302 -12.91 1.71 -13.22
CA GLU A 302 -11.91 0.76 -12.73
C GLU A 302 -10.66 0.74 -13.64
N LYS A 303 -10.84 0.75 -14.96
CA LYS A 303 -9.74 0.71 -15.95
C LYS A 303 -9.12 2.07 -16.28
N ALA A 304 -9.74 3.17 -15.88
CA ALA A 304 -9.25 4.52 -16.20
C ALA A 304 -8.02 4.88 -15.36
N ASP A 305 -7.03 5.52 -16.00
CA ASP A 305 -5.84 6.07 -15.34
C ASP A 305 -6.12 7.46 -14.74
N GLY A 306 -7.25 8.08 -15.09
CA GLY A 306 -7.63 9.38 -14.56
C GLY A 306 -8.88 9.99 -15.19
N PHE A 307 -9.34 11.06 -14.55
CA PHE A 307 -10.53 11.80 -14.92
C PHE A 307 -10.23 13.29 -15.01
N ALA A 308 -10.72 13.93 -16.07
CA ALA A 308 -10.52 15.33 -16.36
C ALA A 308 -11.85 16.10 -16.39
N GLY A 309 -11.80 17.42 -16.19
CA GLY A 309 -12.98 18.28 -16.08
C GLY A 309 -13.85 17.97 -14.86
N VAL A 310 -13.26 17.39 -13.80
CA VAL A 310 -13.99 16.83 -12.67
C VAL A 310 -14.49 17.94 -11.75
N PHE A 311 -15.80 17.98 -11.52
CA PHE A 311 -16.45 18.83 -10.52
C PHE A 311 -16.48 18.14 -9.14
N PRO A 312 -16.70 18.89 -8.05
CA PRO A 312 -16.71 18.33 -6.69
C PRO A 312 -17.67 17.14 -6.52
N GLU A 313 -18.86 17.20 -7.12
CA GLU A 313 -19.85 16.11 -7.10
C GLU A 313 -19.34 14.84 -7.80
N HIS A 314 -18.60 15.01 -8.90
CA HIS A 314 -18.01 13.90 -9.65
C HIS A 314 -16.89 13.23 -8.85
N LYS A 315 -16.11 13.99 -8.06
CA LYS A 315 -15.08 13.41 -7.17
C LYS A 315 -15.72 12.42 -6.19
N TYR A 316 -16.83 12.81 -5.56
CA TYR A 316 -17.57 11.95 -4.65
C TYR A 316 -18.10 10.68 -5.33
N GLU A 317 -18.69 10.82 -6.52
CA GLU A 317 -19.28 9.69 -7.24
C GLU A 317 -18.20 8.69 -7.72
N ILE A 318 -17.05 9.17 -8.21
CA ILE A 318 -15.91 8.31 -8.60
C ILE A 318 -15.47 7.43 -7.43
N VAL A 319 -15.25 8.02 -6.26
CA VAL A 319 -14.84 7.29 -5.06
C VAL A 319 -15.91 6.28 -4.64
N LYS A 320 -17.18 6.68 -4.63
CA LYS A 320 -18.31 5.80 -4.28
C LYS A 320 -18.40 4.59 -5.21
N ARG A 321 -18.15 4.76 -6.52
CA ARG A 321 -18.18 3.68 -7.51
C ARG A 321 -17.01 2.71 -7.34
N LEU A 322 -15.81 3.24 -7.09
CA LEU A 322 -14.63 2.42 -6.79
C LEU A 322 -14.84 1.58 -5.52
N GLN A 323 -15.41 2.18 -4.47
CA GLN A 323 -15.78 1.46 -3.24
C GLN A 323 -16.84 0.39 -3.48
N ALA A 324 -17.84 0.65 -4.32
CA ALA A 324 -18.86 -0.35 -4.68
C ALA A 324 -18.25 -1.58 -5.37
N ARG A 325 -17.11 -1.42 -6.05
CA ARG A 325 -16.30 -2.50 -6.63
C ARG A 325 -15.33 -3.17 -5.66
N LYS A 326 -15.42 -2.83 -4.36
CA LYS A 326 -14.59 -3.36 -3.26
C LYS A 326 -13.12 -2.93 -3.29
N HIS A 327 -12.79 -1.88 -4.03
CA HIS A 327 -11.49 -1.23 -3.89
C HIS A 327 -11.44 -0.42 -2.58
N ILE A 328 -10.27 -0.42 -1.94
CA ILE A 328 -10.00 0.43 -0.79
C ILE A 328 -9.39 1.72 -1.34
N CYS A 329 -10.23 2.75 -1.43
CA CYS A 329 -9.91 3.97 -2.15
C CYS A 329 -9.33 5.02 -1.20
N GLY A 330 -8.07 5.40 -1.42
CA GLY A 330 -7.51 6.64 -0.91
C GLY A 330 -7.85 7.81 -1.81
N MET A 331 -8.12 8.98 -1.25
CA MET A 331 -8.34 10.21 -2.03
C MET A 331 -7.56 11.37 -1.42
N THR A 332 -6.86 12.13 -2.26
CA THR A 332 -6.23 13.39 -1.85
C THR A 332 -7.10 14.59 -2.18
N GLY A 333 -7.07 15.63 -1.35
CA GLY A 333 -7.76 16.90 -1.62
C GLY A 333 -7.15 18.07 -0.86
N ASP A 334 -7.38 19.28 -1.36
CA ASP A 334 -6.85 20.54 -0.82
C ASP A 334 -7.95 21.54 -0.43
N GLY A 335 -9.03 21.59 -1.20
CA GLY A 335 -10.10 22.57 -1.05
C GLY A 335 -11.30 22.12 -0.21
N VAL A 336 -12.10 23.10 0.22
CA VAL A 336 -13.44 22.90 0.82
C VAL A 336 -14.34 22.01 -0.02
N ASN A 337 -14.20 22.08 -1.34
CA ASN A 337 -14.98 21.32 -2.30
C ASN A 337 -14.70 19.81 -2.24
N ASP A 338 -13.53 19.41 -1.73
CA ASP A 338 -13.12 18.01 -1.68
C ASP A 338 -13.57 17.33 -0.39
N ALA A 339 -14.04 18.09 0.60
CA ALA A 339 -14.45 17.57 1.90
C ALA A 339 -15.50 16.43 1.82
N PRO A 340 -16.55 16.48 0.96
CA PRO A 340 -17.49 15.37 0.83
C PRO A 340 -16.84 14.09 0.29
N ALA A 341 -15.92 14.23 -0.66
CA ALA A 341 -15.26 13.10 -1.30
C ALA A 341 -14.17 12.50 -0.40
N LEU A 342 -13.41 13.34 0.32
CA LEU A 342 -12.46 12.93 1.36
C LEU A 342 -13.14 12.13 2.47
N LYS A 343 -14.31 12.58 2.95
CA LYS A 343 -15.08 11.88 3.97
C LYS A 343 -15.70 10.58 3.48
N LYS A 344 -15.97 10.48 2.18
CA LYS A 344 -16.53 9.28 1.56
C LYS A 344 -15.47 8.21 1.31
N ALA A 345 -14.26 8.61 0.95
CA ALA A 345 -13.13 7.72 0.75
C ALA A 345 -12.83 6.87 2.00
N ASP A 346 -12.28 5.67 1.80
CA ASP A 346 -11.85 4.82 2.91
C ASP A 346 -10.70 5.50 3.65
N ILE A 347 -9.83 6.19 2.91
CA ILE A 347 -8.79 7.06 3.45
C ILE A 347 -8.86 8.44 2.79
N GLY A 348 -9.39 9.42 3.52
CA GLY A 348 -9.27 10.83 3.13
C GLY A 348 -7.89 11.39 3.49
N ILE A 349 -7.16 11.93 2.53
CA ILE A 349 -5.82 12.52 2.69
C ILE A 349 -5.86 14.02 2.38
N ALA A 350 -5.67 14.86 3.39
CA ALA A 350 -5.48 16.29 3.18
C ALA A 350 -4.00 16.61 2.90
N VAL A 351 -3.74 17.39 1.85
CA VAL A 351 -2.37 17.88 1.55
C VAL A 351 -1.91 18.94 2.55
N ALA A 352 -0.60 19.21 2.60
CA ALA A 352 -0.02 20.15 3.57
C ALA A 352 -0.64 21.54 3.53
N ASP A 353 -0.89 22.08 2.33
CA ASP A 353 -1.50 23.39 2.12
C ASP A 353 -3.03 23.34 2.05
N ALA A 354 -3.66 22.24 2.48
CA ALA A 354 -5.10 22.08 2.45
C ALA A 354 -5.80 23.03 3.42
N THR A 355 -7.01 23.45 3.03
CA THR A 355 -7.92 24.23 3.89
C THR A 355 -8.27 23.48 5.18
N ASP A 356 -8.55 24.20 6.26
CA ASP A 356 -8.92 23.57 7.54
C ASP A 356 -10.20 22.73 7.45
N ALA A 357 -11.09 23.06 6.51
CA ALA A 357 -12.26 22.25 6.21
C ALA A 357 -11.87 20.88 5.60
N ALA A 358 -10.93 20.86 4.65
CA ALA A 358 -10.41 19.62 4.07
C ALA A 358 -9.65 18.78 5.12
N ARG A 359 -8.80 19.41 5.93
CA ARG A 359 -8.09 18.76 7.05
C ARG A 359 -9.06 18.16 8.08
N SER A 360 -10.18 18.84 8.33
CA SER A 360 -11.21 18.36 9.25
C SER A 360 -11.98 17.15 8.70
N ALA A 361 -12.20 17.12 7.39
CA ALA A 361 -12.89 16.03 6.70
C ALA A 361 -12.02 14.79 6.43
N SER A 362 -10.69 14.96 6.37
CA SER A 362 -9.73 13.88 6.13
C SER A 362 -9.40 13.04 7.37
N ASP A 363 -8.99 11.80 7.14
CA ASP A 363 -8.50 10.86 8.16
C ASP A 363 -7.00 11.01 8.43
N ILE A 364 -6.25 11.45 7.41
CA ILE A 364 -4.81 11.69 7.46
C ILE A 364 -4.52 13.08 6.89
N VAL A 365 -3.67 13.83 7.60
CA VAL A 365 -3.22 15.17 7.20
C VAL A 365 -1.72 15.11 6.96
N LEU A 366 -1.30 15.45 5.75
CA LEU A 366 0.13 15.55 5.43
C LEU A 366 0.67 16.88 5.95
N THR A 367 1.87 16.89 6.51
CA THR A 367 2.60 18.12 6.85
C THR A 367 3.62 18.49 5.78
N GLU A 368 3.95 17.54 4.90
CA GLU A 368 4.82 17.73 3.75
C GLU A 368 4.04 17.47 2.45
N PRO A 369 4.21 18.31 1.42
CA PRO A 369 3.48 18.14 0.17
C PRO A 369 4.14 17.08 -0.74
N GLY A 370 3.31 16.36 -1.49
CA GLY A 370 3.77 15.46 -2.56
C GLY A 370 3.34 14.00 -2.39
N LEU A 371 3.27 13.30 -3.52
CA LEU A 371 2.84 11.89 -3.58
C LEU A 371 3.81 10.95 -2.82
N SER A 372 5.10 11.27 -2.76
CA SER A 372 6.13 10.42 -2.13
C SER A 372 5.87 10.18 -0.65
N VAL A 373 5.35 11.18 0.06
CA VAL A 373 4.97 11.10 1.47
C VAL A 373 3.85 10.07 1.66
N ILE A 374 2.86 10.08 0.77
CA ILE A 374 1.73 9.13 0.80
C ILE A 374 2.24 7.70 0.59
N ILE A 375 3.08 7.46 -0.41
CA ILE A 375 3.60 6.10 -0.68
C ILE A 375 4.53 5.62 0.45
N SER A 376 5.30 6.52 1.05
CA SER A 376 6.11 6.21 2.23
C SER A 376 5.24 5.86 3.44
N ALA A 377 4.14 6.59 3.65
CA ALA A 377 3.15 6.29 4.67
C ALA A 377 2.48 4.92 4.44
N VAL A 378 2.10 4.59 3.20
CA VAL A 378 1.55 3.27 2.83
C VAL A 378 2.51 2.14 3.20
N LEU A 379 3.80 2.29 2.89
CA LEU A 379 4.82 1.30 3.24
C LEU A 379 4.96 1.11 4.75
N THR A 380 4.99 2.21 5.50
CA THR A 380 5.07 2.17 6.96
C THR A 380 3.80 1.54 7.56
N SER A 381 2.63 1.92 7.08
CA SER A 381 1.33 1.35 7.47
C SER A 381 1.27 -0.15 7.20
N ARG A 382 1.72 -0.62 6.03
CA ARG A 382 1.84 -2.06 5.73
C ARG A 382 2.81 -2.77 6.68
N ALA A 383 3.92 -2.15 7.04
CA ALA A 383 4.85 -2.74 8.01
C ALA A 383 4.26 -2.84 9.42
N ILE A 384 3.44 -1.87 9.84
CA ILE A 384 2.71 -1.88 11.11
C ILE A 384 1.64 -2.99 11.06
N PHE A 385 0.86 -3.03 9.98
CA PHE A 385 -0.19 -4.03 9.78
C PHE A 385 0.35 -5.47 9.79
N GLN A 386 1.52 -5.71 9.19
CA GLN A 386 2.17 -7.02 9.27
C GLN A 386 2.52 -7.42 10.70
N ARG A 387 2.98 -6.49 11.56
CA ARG A 387 3.26 -6.79 12.98
C ARG A 387 1.99 -7.22 13.70
N MET A 388 0.89 -6.50 13.45
CA MET A 388 -0.41 -6.82 14.03
C MET A 388 -0.89 -8.21 13.60
N LYS A 389 -0.86 -8.52 12.29
CA LYS A 389 -1.24 -9.83 11.76
C LYS A 389 -0.38 -10.96 12.35
N ASN A 390 0.94 -10.79 12.37
CA ASN A 390 1.87 -11.76 12.93
C ASN A 390 1.62 -12.00 14.44
N TYR A 391 1.29 -10.94 15.17
CA TYR A 391 0.93 -11.04 16.58
C TYR A 391 -0.41 -11.77 16.79
N THR A 392 -1.42 -11.52 15.97
CA THR A 392 -2.69 -12.25 16.08
C THR A 392 -2.49 -13.73 15.81
N ILE A 393 -1.70 -14.11 14.79
CA ILE A 393 -1.35 -15.52 14.53
C ILE A 393 -0.68 -16.13 15.77
N TYR A 394 0.27 -15.42 16.37
CA TYR A 394 0.97 -15.85 17.57
C TYR A 394 0.04 -16.07 18.76
N ALA A 395 -0.79 -15.07 19.10
CA ALA A 395 -1.71 -15.13 20.22
C ALA A 395 -2.72 -16.28 20.07
N VAL A 396 -3.30 -16.43 18.88
CA VAL A 396 -4.19 -17.57 18.57
C VAL A 396 -3.45 -18.89 18.73
N SER A 397 -2.22 -18.99 18.21
CA SER A 397 -1.44 -20.22 18.27
C SER A 397 -1.09 -20.64 19.70
N ILE A 398 -0.77 -19.69 20.59
CA ILE A 398 -0.51 -20.00 22.00
C ILE A 398 -1.78 -20.42 22.72
N THR A 399 -2.89 -19.71 22.52
CA THR A 399 -4.19 -20.08 23.09
C THR A 399 -4.55 -21.52 22.72
N ILE A 400 -4.46 -21.88 21.43
CA ILE A 400 -4.75 -23.24 20.96
C ILE A 400 -3.78 -24.25 21.57
N ARG A 401 -2.49 -23.90 21.66
CA ARG A 401 -1.49 -24.78 22.25
C ARG A 401 -1.79 -25.10 23.71
N ILE A 402 -2.00 -24.08 24.54
CA ILE A 402 -2.26 -24.25 25.97
C ILE A 402 -3.54 -25.06 26.16
N VAL A 403 -4.61 -24.66 25.46
CA VAL A 403 -5.93 -25.30 25.61
C VAL A 403 -5.86 -26.76 25.18
N LEU A 404 -5.33 -27.05 24.00
CA LEU A 404 -5.29 -28.42 23.47
C LEU A 404 -4.24 -29.26 24.21
N GLY A 405 -3.08 -28.68 24.52
CA GLY A 405 -1.96 -29.38 25.17
C GLY A 405 -2.33 -29.86 26.57
N PHE A 406 -2.70 -28.94 27.47
CA PHE A 406 -3.03 -29.33 28.85
C PHE A 406 -4.31 -30.16 28.95
N MET A 407 -5.30 -29.89 28.09
CA MET A 407 -6.49 -30.75 27.99
C MET A 407 -6.11 -32.19 27.61
N LEU A 408 -5.25 -32.41 26.61
CA LEU A 408 -4.83 -33.76 26.23
C LEU A 408 -4.03 -34.46 27.33
N LEU A 409 -3.17 -33.74 28.05
CA LEU A 409 -2.43 -34.30 29.19
C LEU A 409 -3.37 -34.78 30.31
N ALA A 410 -4.36 -33.96 30.65
CA ALA A 410 -5.35 -34.28 31.67
C ALA A 410 -6.27 -35.43 31.25
N LEU A 411 -6.67 -35.50 29.97
CA LEU A 411 -7.55 -36.55 29.45
C LEU A 411 -6.86 -37.90 29.29
N ILE A 412 -5.59 -37.95 28.86
CA ILE A 412 -4.91 -39.20 28.52
C ILE A 412 -4.19 -39.80 29.74
N TRP A 413 -3.52 -38.97 30.55
CA TRP A 413 -2.68 -39.44 31.66
C TRP A 413 -3.15 -38.99 33.02
N GLU A 414 -4.34 -38.37 33.11
CA GLU A 414 -4.82 -37.82 34.36
C GLU A 414 -3.76 -36.89 35.00
N PHE A 415 -3.15 -36.07 34.15
CA PHE A 415 -2.12 -35.12 34.56
C PHE A 415 -2.70 -33.72 34.82
N ASP A 416 -2.60 -33.24 36.06
CA ASP A 416 -3.10 -31.95 36.52
C ASP A 416 -1.91 -30.98 36.63
N PHE A 417 -1.84 -30.04 35.68
CA PHE A 417 -0.75 -29.06 35.65
C PHE A 417 -1.04 -27.89 36.61
N PRO A 418 -0.05 -27.42 37.40
CA PRO A 418 -0.26 -26.33 38.35
C PRO A 418 -0.70 -25.01 37.67
N PRO A 419 -1.86 -24.42 38.02
CA PRO A 419 -2.35 -23.18 37.42
C PRO A 419 -1.38 -22.00 37.56
N PHE A 420 -0.65 -21.94 38.67
CA PHE A 420 0.34 -20.89 38.93
C PHE A 420 1.47 -20.88 37.89
N MET A 421 1.87 -22.03 37.36
CA MET A 421 2.90 -22.06 36.33
C MET A 421 2.41 -21.54 34.99
N VAL A 422 1.14 -21.74 34.66
CA VAL A 422 0.53 -21.12 33.48
C VAL A 422 0.47 -19.61 33.65
N LEU A 423 0.19 -19.12 34.87
CA LEU A 423 0.27 -17.69 35.18
C LEU A 423 1.69 -17.14 34.97
N ILE A 424 2.75 -17.85 35.39
CA ILE A 424 4.14 -17.42 35.12
C ILE A 424 4.41 -17.39 33.61
N ILE A 425 3.98 -18.41 32.86
CA ILE A 425 4.10 -18.43 31.40
C ILE A 425 3.41 -17.20 30.80
N ALA A 426 2.19 -16.89 31.23
CA ALA A 426 1.43 -15.74 30.77
C ALA A 426 2.15 -14.42 31.05
N ILE A 427 2.65 -14.22 32.28
CA ILE A 427 3.38 -13.00 32.66
C ILE A 427 4.67 -12.84 31.84
N LEU A 428 5.46 -13.90 31.69
CA LEU A 428 6.69 -13.87 30.90
C LEU A 428 6.39 -13.61 29.42
N ASN A 429 5.34 -14.23 28.89
CA ASN A 429 4.90 -13.99 27.53
C ASN A 429 4.49 -12.52 27.34
N ASP A 430 3.55 -12.02 28.14
CA ASP A 430 3.01 -10.67 28.03
C ASP A 430 4.09 -9.59 28.20
N GLY A 431 5.04 -9.80 29.13
CA GLY A 431 6.18 -8.90 29.32
C GLY A 431 7.09 -8.83 28.09
N THR A 432 7.33 -9.94 27.40
CA THR A 432 8.16 -9.97 26.19
C THR A 432 7.41 -9.48 24.94
N ILE A 433 6.10 -9.68 24.86
CA ILE A 433 5.27 -9.34 23.69
C ILE A 433 5.32 -7.84 23.39
N MET A 434 5.44 -6.95 24.38
CA MET A 434 5.52 -5.50 24.13
C MET A 434 6.65 -5.12 23.17
N THR A 435 7.71 -5.93 23.08
CA THR A 435 8.81 -5.69 22.14
C THR A 435 8.44 -5.89 20.67
N ILE A 436 7.38 -6.66 20.37
CA ILE A 436 6.87 -6.90 19.01
C ILE A 436 6.38 -5.59 18.37
N SER A 437 5.83 -4.67 19.17
CA SER A 437 5.39 -3.36 18.69
C SER A 437 6.53 -2.56 18.01
N LYS A 438 7.77 -2.74 18.48
CA LYS A 438 8.99 -2.11 17.96
C LYS A 438 9.77 -2.98 16.99
N ASP A 439 9.25 -4.13 16.59
CA ASP A 439 9.97 -5.07 15.77
C ASP A 439 10.22 -4.58 14.33
N ARG A 440 11.23 -5.14 13.67
CA ARG A 440 11.57 -4.85 12.27
C ARG A 440 11.00 -5.94 11.35
N VAL A 441 9.79 -5.70 10.85
CA VAL A 441 9.10 -6.56 9.89
C VAL A 441 9.11 -5.94 8.49
N LYS A 442 9.22 -6.77 7.45
CA LYS A 442 9.15 -6.33 6.05
C LYS A 442 7.70 -6.02 5.66
N PRO A 443 7.40 -4.89 5.00
CA PRO A 443 6.06 -4.60 4.53
C PRO A 443 5.61 -5.60 3.46
N SER A 444 4.29 -5.82 3.36
CA SER A 444 3.73 -6.60 2.26
C SER A 444 3.88 -5.83 0.94
N PRO A 445 4.35 -6.47 -0.14
CA PRO A 445 4.49 -5.81 -1.44
C PRO A 445 3.12 -5.50 -2.06
N LEU A 446 2.11 -6.32 -1.79
CA LEU A 446 0.74 -6.10 -2.25
C LEU A 446 -0.14 -5.58 -1.10
N PRO A 447 -1.26 -4.90 -1.42
CA PRO A 447 -2.27 -4.53 -0.43
C PRO A 447 -2.70 -5.77 0.37
N ASP A 448 -2.76 -5.63 1.69
CA ASP A 448 -3.15 -6.72 2.60
C ASP A 448 -4.33 -6.27 3.45
N SER A 449 -5.27 -7.18 3.70
CA SER A 449 -6.48 -6.93 4.47
C SER A 449 -6.68 -8.01 5.52
N TRP A 450 -7.56 -7.79 6.50
CA TRP A 450 -7.84 -8.77 7.55
C TRP A 450 -8.54 -10.01 7.00
N LYS A 451 -7.73 -10.99 6.60
CA LYS A 451 -8.19 -12.34 6.29
C LYS A 451 -8.19 -13.17 7.58
N LEU A 452 -9.18 -12.92 8.44
CA LEU A 452 -9.29 -13.58 9.75
C LEU A 452 -9.24 -15.11 9.63
N ALA A 453 -9.88 -15.68 8.61
CA ALA A 453 -9.81 -17.13 8.35
C ALA A 453 -8.36 -17.62 8.14
N GLU A 454 -7.57 -16.92 7.32
CA GLU A 454 -6.16 -17.27 7.08
C GLU A 454 -5.33 -17.21 8.36
N ILE A 455 -5.57 -16.17 9.16
CA ILE A 455 -4.87 -15.91 10.43
C ILE A 455 -5.21 -16.99 11.45
N PHE A 456 -6.50 -17.29 11.64
CA PHE A 456 -6.94 -18.31 12.59
C PHE A 456 -6.53 -19.72 12.16
N THR A 457 -6.65 -20.08 10.88
CA THR A 457 -6.17 -21.37 10.38
C THR A 457 -4.68 -21.54 10.61
N THR A 458 -3.87 -20.50 10.33
CA THR A 458 -2.43 -20.55 10.59
C THR A 458 -2.13 -20.71 12.08
N GLY A 459 -2.81 -19.96 12.94
CA GLY A 459 -2.66 -20.06 14.39
C GLY A 459 -3.05 -21.44 14.93
N ILE A 460 -4.20 -21.99 14.51
CA ILE A 460 -4.69 -23.29 14.96
C ILE A 460 -3.73 -24.43 14.58
N VAL A 461 -3.21 -24.44 13.35
CA VAL A 461 -2.30 -25.50 12.90
C VAL A 461 -0.95 -25.44 13.61
N LEU A 462 -0.36 -24.23 13.76
CA LEU A 462 0.89 -24.05 14.51
C LEU A 462 0.70 -24.43 15.99
N GLY A 463 -0.40 -23.98 16.62
CA GLY A 463 -0.73 -24.28 18.01
C GLY A 463 -0.99 -25.76 18.25
N GLY A 464 -1.73 -26.41 17.34
CA GLY A 464 -2.00 -27.84 17.37
C GLY A 464 -0.74 -28.68 17.25
N TYR A 465 0.17 -28.33 16.33
CA TYR A 465 1.48 -28.97 16.24
C TYR A 465 2.27 -28.85 17.55
N LEU A 466 2.33 -27.65 18.13
CA LEU A 466 3.05 -27.45 19.40
C LEU A 466 2.41 -28.22 20.57
N ALA A 467 1.08 -28.32 20.60
CA ALA A 467 0.37 -29.13 21.59
C ALA A 467 0.71 -30.62 21.43
N VAL A 468 0.70 -31.15 20.20
CA VAL A 468 1.11 -32.54 19.91
C VAL A 468 2.56 -32.77 20.34
N MET A 469 3.48 -31.84 20.08
CA MET A 469 4.87 -31.97 20.52
C MET A 469 5.02 -31.89 22.05
N THR A 470 4.13 -31.17 22.74
CA THR A 470 4.09 -31.14 24.21
C THR A 470 3.60 -32.50 24.75
N VAL A 471 2.60 -33.09 24.11
CA VAL A 471 2.07 -34.42 24.43
C VAL A 471 3.10 -35.54 24.16
N ILE A 472 3.81 -35.47 23.04
CA ILE A 472 4.89 -36.43 22.71
C ILE A 472 6.04 -36.30 23.72
N PHE A 473 6.41 -35.08 24.10
CA PHE A 473 7.42 -34.84 25.14
C PHE A 473 7.01 -35.48 26.46
N PHE A 474 5.77 -35.23 26.89
CA PHE A 474 5.23 -35.81 28.13
C PHE A 474 5.22 -37.33 28.07
N TRP A 475 4.71 -37.93 26.99
CA TRP A 475 4.69 -39.38 26.81
C TRP A 475 6.10 -39.98 26.85
N ALA A 476 7.05 -39.36 26.15
CA ALA A 476 8.43 -39.82 26.10
C ALA A 476 9.13 -39.70 27.47
N ALA A 477 8.80 -38.69 28.28
CA ALA A 477 9.35 -38.52 29.63
C ALA A 477 8.67 -39.42 30.67
N TYR A 478 7.36 -39.65 30.56
CA TYR A 478 6.55 -40.34 31.58
C TYR A 478 6.39 -41.85 31.36
N LYS A 479 6.31 -42.31 30.10
CA LYS A 479 6.06 -43.73 29.76
C LYS A 479 7.27 -44.46 29.21
N THR A 480 8.31 -43.75 28.81
CA THR A 480 9.46 -44.37 28.14
C THR A 480 10.76 -43.98 28.82
N ASN A 481 11.73 -44.90 28.83
CA ASN A 481 13.10 -44.60 29.29
C ASN A 481 13.98 -44.01 28.17
N PHE A 482 13.38 -43.31 27.21
CA PHE A 482 14.09 -42.74 26.07
C PHE A 482 15.12 -41.69 26.50
N PHE A 483 14.71 -40.70 27.29
CA PHE A 483 15.60 -39.63 27.75
C PHE A 483 16.68 -40.12 28.72
N PRO A 484 16.38 -40.93 29.76
CA PRO A 484 17.41 -41.51 30.63
C PRO A 484 18.44 -42.36 29.88
N ARG A 485 18.01 -43.15 28.87
CA ARG A 485 18.90 -44.04 28.11
C ARG A 485 19.89 -43.30 27.21
N ILE A 486 19.48 -42.17 26.64
CA ILE A 486 20.29 -41.42 25.66
C ILE A 486 21.13 -40.35 26.36
N PHE A 487 20.55 -39.63 27.31
CA PHE A 487 21.15 -38.45 27.92
C PHE A 487 21.64 -38.67 29.37
N HIS A 488 21.51 -39.89 29.91
CA HIS A 488 21.97 -40.27 31.26
C HIS A 488 21.39 -39.38 32.37
N VAL A 489 20.12 -39.01 32.25
CA VAL A 489 19.39 -38.18 33.23
C VAL A 489 18.49 -39.04 34.11
N GLU A 490 18.15 -38.57 35.32
CA GLU A 490 17.27 -39.26 36.27
C GLU A 490 15.93 -39.66 35.63
N SER A 491 15.50 -40.90 35.81
CA SER A 491 14.23 -41.40 35.27
C SER A 491 13.03 -40.80 36.02
N LEU A 492 12.09 -40.22 35.28
CA LEU A 492 10.83 -39.67 35.81
C LEU A 492 9.68 -40.70 35.78
N GLU A 493 10.00 -41.99 35.85
CA GLU A 493 9.04 -43.09 35.67
C GLU A 493 8.40 -43.50 37.01
N LYS A 494 7.08 -43.27 37.12
CA LYS A 494 6.02 -43.82 38.00
C LYS A 494 6.30 -44.35 39.43
N THR A 495 7.50 -44.24 39.98
CA THR A 495 7.87 -44.97 41.20
C THR A 495 7.86 -44.09 42.45
N ALA A 496 7.97 -42.75 42.31
CA ALA A 496 7.85 -41.82 43.44
C ALA A 496 6.88 -40.66 43.14
N GLN A 497 6.17 -40.20 44.18
CA GLN A 497 5.22 -39.09 44.13
C GLN A 497 5.92 -37.74 43.81
N ASP A 498 7.23 -37.66 44.08
CA ASP A 498 8.11 -36.52 43.79
C ASP A 498 8.41 -36.36 42.28
N ASP A 499 8.37 -37.45 41.51
CA ASP A 499 8.66 -37.44 40.07
C ASP A 499 7.63 -36.63 39.26
N TYR A 500 6.40 -36.51 39.78
CA TYR A 500 5.34 -35.73 39.15
C TYR A 500 5.60 -34.22 39.21
N GLN A 501 6.18 -33.74 40.31
CA GLN A 501 6.51 -32.33 40.51
C GLN A 501 7.68 -31.93 39.60
N LYS A 502 8.70 -32.80 39.51
CA LYS A 502 9.80 -32.64 38.55
C LYS A 502 9.32 -32.67 37.10
N LEU A 503 8.37 -33.56 36.76
CA LEU A 503 7.78 -33.62 35.42
C LEU A 503 7.01 -32.33 35.07
N ALA A 504 6.26 -31.76 36.03
CA ALA A 504 5.60 -30.47 35.85
C ALA A 504 6.61 -29.34 35.54
N SER A 505 7.77 -29.32 36.21
CA SER A 505 8.87 -28.39 35.91
C SER A 505 9.42 -28.56 34.50
N ALA A 506 9.59 -29.81 34.04
CA ALA A 506 10.04 -30.12 32.68
C ALA A 506 9.04 -29.61 31.63
N VAL A 507 7.75 -29.89 31.83
CA VAL A 507 6.67 -29.45 30.93
C VAL A 507 6.55 -27.93 30.94
N TYR A 508 6.65 -27.28 32.10
CA TYR A 508 6.67 -25.82 32.22
C TYR A 508 7.79 -25.20 31.36
N LEU A 509 9.02 -25.69 31.52
CA LEU A 509 10.17 -25.19 30.75
C LEU A 509 9.98 -25.45 29.25
N GLN A 510 9.50 -26.63 28.90
CA GLN A 510 9.23 -27.03 27.52
C GLN A 510 8.20 -26.09 26.88
N VAL A 511 7.11 -25.79 27.60
CA VAL A 511 6.05 -24.91 27.12
C VAL A 511 6.52 -23.48 27.01
N SER A 512 7.21 -22.95 28.02
CA SER A 512 7.69 -21.56 28.06
C SER A 512 8.67 -21.24 26.92
N THR A 513 9.69 -22.08 26.73
CA THR A 513 10.76 -21.87 25.74
C THR A 513 10.24 -21.87 24.30
N ILE A 514 9.50 -22.90 23.89
CA ILE A 514 9.00 -22.99 22.52
C ILE A 514 7.81 -22.05 22.26
N SER A 515 7.07 -21.63 23.30
CA SER A 515 6.03 -20.59 23.15
C SER A 515 6.65 -19.26 22.76
N GLN A 516 7.73 -18.82 23.42
CA GLN A 516 8.39 -17.58 22.99
C GLN A 516 9.17 -17.74 21.69
N ALA A 517 9.73 -18.93 21.42
CA ALA A 517 10.41 -19.20 20.15
C ALA A 517 9.45 -19.06 18.95
N LEU A 518 8.17 -19.40 19.13
CA LEU A 518 7.14 -19.24 18.10
C LEU A 518 7.04 -17.80 17.58
N ILE A 519 7.37 -16.77 18.38
CA ILE A 519 7.40 -15.36 17.93
C ILE A 519 8.31 -15.21 16.70
N PHE A 520 9.46 -15.90 16.68
CA PHE A 520 10.41 -15.82 15.58
C PHE A 520 9.88 -16.47 14.29
N VAL A 521 9.05 -17.51 14.43
CA VAL A 521 8.38 -18.17 13.29
C VAL A 521 7.25 -17.30 12.74
N THR A 522 6.41 -16.74 13.61
CA THR A 522 5.23 -15.96 13.21
C THR A 522 5.60 -14.60 12.63
N ARG A 523 6.68 -13.96 13.11
CA ARG A 523 7.18 -12.69 12.54
C ARG A 523 7.70 -12.85 11.11
N SER A 524 8.22 -14.03 10.76
CA SER A 524 9.07 -14.21 9.59
C SER A 524 8.23 -14.65 8.40
N ARG A 525 8.45 -14.01 7.25
CA ARG A 525 7.82 -14.46 6.01
C ARG A 525 8.60 -15.61 5.39
N SER A 526 9.92 -15.53 5.38
CA SER A 526 10.83 -16.61 5.00
C SER A 526 11.18 -17.47 6.22
N TRP A 527 12.32 -18.16 6.17
CA TRP A 527 12.86 -18.90 7.31
C TRP A 527 13.14 -17.95 8.46
N SER A 528 12.82 -18.40 9.67
CA SER A 528 12.98 -17.62 10.89
C SER A 528 14.44 -17.17 11.09
N PHE A 529 15.41 -18.03 10.77
CA PHE A 529 16.84 -17.71 10.89
C PHE A 529 17.35 -16.73 9.82
N ALA A 530 16.68 -16.63 8.66
CA ALA A 530 17.08 -15.73 7.59
C ALA A 530 16.65 -14.29 7.85
N GLU A 531 15.54 -14.09 8.57
CA GLU A 531 15.02 -12.77 8.88
C GLU A 531 15.49 -12.31 10.26
N ARG A 532 16.53 -11.46 10.25
CA ARG A 532 17.15 -10.95 11.48
C ARG A 532 16.12 -10.29 12.41
N PRO A 533 16.01 -10.77 13.67
CA PRO A 533 15.11 -10.17 14.63
C PRO A 533 15.58 -8.81 15.14
N GLY A 534 14.64 -8.01 15.66
CA GLY A 534 14.95 -6.78 16.36
C GLY A 534 15.73 -7.06 17.65
N PHE A 535 16.71 -6.23 17.98
CA PHE A 535 17.56 -6.41 19.16
C PHE A 535 16.76 -6.52 20.47
N LEU A 536 15.73 -5.66 20.63
CA LEU A 536 14.85 -5.68 21.80
C LEU A 536 14.10 -7.01 21.97
N LEU A 537 13.68 -7.63 20.85
CA LEU A 537 12.97 -8.91 20.91
C LEU A 537 13.91 -10.04 21.33
N VAL A 538 15.14 -10.08 20.79
CA VAL A 538 16.14 -11.09 21.18
C VAL A 538 16.52 -10.92 22.64
N PHE A 539 16.74 -9.69 23.08
CA PHE A 539 17.05 -9.41 24.48
C PHE A 539 15.91 -9.86 25.41
N ALA A 540 14.66 -9.52 25.08
CA ALA A 540 13.50 -9.93 25.86
C ALA A 540 13.32 -11.46 25.91
N PHE A 541 13.54 -12.14 24.77
CA PHE A 541 13.55 -13.60 24.70
C PHE A 541 14.62 -14.19 25.63
N LEU A 542 15.88 -13.73 25.54
CA LEU A 542 16.97 -14.27 26.36
C LEU A 542 16.71 -14.06 27.86
N VAL A 543 16.22 -12.88 28.26
CA VAL A 543 15.91 -12.58 29.67
C VAL A 543 14.77 -13.45 30.17
N ALA A 544 13.67 -13.56 29.44
CA ALA A 544 12.53 -14.35 29.89
C ALA A 544 12.83 -15.86 29.90
N GLN A 545 13.65 -16.34 28.95
CA GLN A 545 14.07 -17.73 28.93
C GLN A 545 15.10 -18.07 29.99
N LEU A 546 15.96 -17.12 30.36
CA LEU A 546 16.83 -17.26 31.52
C LEU A 546 15.99 -17.41 32.80
N ILE A 547 14.99 -16.53 32.99
CA ILE A 547 14.08 -16.61 34.15
C ILE A 547 13.32 -17.94 34.15
N ALA A 548 12.73 -18.35 33.03
CA ALA A 548 12.01 -19.62 32.93
C ALA A 548 12.91 -20.83 33.24
N THR A 549 14.16 -20.82 32.75
CA THR A 549 15.12 -21.89 33.04
C THR A 549 15.51 -21.91 34.52
N LEU A 550 15.74 -20.75 35.15
CA LEU A 550 16.05 -20.66 36.57
C LEU A 550 14.88 -21.15 37.44
N VAL A 551 13.64 -20.79 37.09
CA VAL A 551 12.44 -21.29 37.77
C VAL A 551 12.34 -22.81 37.65
N ALA A 552 12.52 -23.38 36.45
CA ALA A 552 12.42 -24.82 36.26
C ALA A 552 13.52 -25.62 36.98
N VAL A 553 14.72 -25.04 37.13
CA VAL A 553 15.88 -25.72 37.73
C VAL A 553 15.90 -25.60 39.25
N TYR A 554 15.50 -24.45 39.81
CA TYR A 554 15.70 -24.13 41.23
C TYR A 554 14.42 -23.93 42.05
N ALA A 555 13.24 -23.83 41.43
CA ALA A 555 12.01 -23.60 42.20
C ALA A 555 11.63 -24.87 42.98
N ASP A 556 11.65 -24.75 44.31
CA ASP A 556 11.05 -25.69 45.24
C ASP A 556 10.03 -24.91 46.09
N TRP A 557 8.82 -24.78 45.55
CA TRP A 557 7.75 -24.01 46.16
C TRP A 557 6.64 -24.97 46.58
N GLY A 558 6.52 -25.22 47.89
CA GLY A 558 5.51 -26.14 48.43
C GLY A 558 4.04 -25.77 48.09
N PHE A 559 3.77 -24.52 47.71
CA PHE A 559 2.45 -24.09 47.23
C PHE A 559 2.17 -24.43 45.75
N THR A 560 3.20 -24.62 44.92
CA THR A 560 3.03 -24.82 43.47
C THR A 560 3.25 -26.25 43.00
N SER A 561 3.43 -27.20 43.93
CA SER A 561 3.66 -28.63 43.65
C SER A 561 4.72 -28.87 42.57
N ILE A 562 5.81 -28.11 42.65
CA ILE A 562 6.91 -28.13 41.69
C ILE A 562 8.24 -28.21 42.44
N GLU A 563 9.09 -29.09 41.92
CA GLU A 563 10.44 -29.33 42.40
C GLU A 563 11.44 -29.08 41.25
N GLY A 564 12.61 -28.57 41.60
CA GLY A 564 13.67 -28.27 40.65
C GLY A 564 14.17 -29.52 39.92
N ILE A 565 14.16 -29.50 38.58
CA ILE A 565 14.53 -30.66 37.75
C ILE A 565 16.04 -30.78 37.47
N GLY A 566 16.82 -29.75 37.85
CA GLY A 566 18.26 -29.70 37.59
C GLY A 566 18.66 -29.31 36.16
N TRP A 567 19.93 -28.94 35.97
CA TRP A 567 20.45 -28.43 34.69
C TRP A 567 20.53 -29.48 33.58
N GLY A 568 20.72 -30.75 33.91
CA GLY A 568 20.79 -31.84 32.93
C GLY A 568 19.48 -31.98 32.16
N TRP A 569 18.37 -32.09 32.88
CA TRP A 569 17.03 -32.13 32.28
C TRP A 569 16.68 -30.82 31.58
N ALA A 570 17.06 -29.65 32.13
CA ALA A 570 16.84 -28.38 31.45
C ALA A 570 17.53 -28.33 30.08
N GLY A 571 18.77 -28.81 29.97
CA GLY A 571 19.49 -28.90 28.69
C GLY A 571 18.82 -29.83 27.68
N VAL A 572 18.28 -30.96 28.14
CA VAL A 572 17.51 -31.90 27.29
C VAL A 572 16.21 -31.25 26.78
N VAL A 573 15.49 -30.51 27.62
CA VAL A 573 14.29 -29.77 27.21
C VAL A 573 14.62 -28.70 26.16
N TRP A 574 15.71 -27.97 26.35
CA TRP A 574 16.21 -26.99 25.37
C TRP A 574 16.55 -27.65 24.04
N LEU A 575 17.26 -28.79 24.06
CA LEU A 575 17.61 -29.54 22.86
C LEU A 575 16.36 -30.07 22.13
N TYR A 576 15.42 -30.64 22.87
CA TYR A 576 14.13 -31.09 22.34
C TYR A 576 13.42 -29.95 21.61
N ASN A 577 13.31 -28.79 22.25
CA ASN A 577 12.64 -27.65 21.65
C ASN A 577 13.40 -27.06 20.45
N LEU A 578 14.74 -27.09 20.46
CA LEU A 578 15.52 -26.68 19.30
C LEU A 578 15.25 -27.57 18.09
N VAL A 579 15.16 -28.90 18.29
CA VAL A 579 14.85 -29.85 17.20
C VAL A 579 13.44 -29.65 16.66
N PHE A 580 12.44 -29.56 17.53
CA PHE A 580 11.03 -29.43 17.12
C PHE A 580 10.62 -28.01 16.71
N TYR A 581 11.52 -27.05 16.84
CA TYR A 581 11.36 -25.70 16.31
C TYR A 581 11.52 -25.64 14.78
N PHE A 582 12.48 -26.36 14.19
CA PHE A 582 12.74 -26.28 12.74
C PHE A 582 11.52 -26.65 11.87
N PRO A 583 10.72 -27.69 12.17
CA PRO A 583 9.54 -28.03 11.38
C PRO A 583 8.43 -26.96 11.39
N LEU A 584 8.43 -26.02 12.36
CA LEU A 584 7.43 -24.95 12.41
C LEU A 584 7.51 -24.04 11.17
N ASP A 585 8.72 -23.75 10.68
CA ASP A 585 8.91 -22.95 9.47
C ASP A 585 8.38 -23.70 8.23
N LEU A 586 8.60 -25.01 8.14
CA LEU A 586 8.06 -25.84 7.06
C LEU A 586 6.52 -25.84 7.08
N LEU A 587 5.94 -26.03 8.27
CA LEU A 587 4.49 -26.04 8.46
C LEU A 587 3.88 -24.69 8.09
N LYS A 588 4.52 -23.59 8.49
CA LYS A 588 4.16 -22.22 8.10
C LYS A 588 4.13 -22.05 6.57
N PHE A 589 5.13 -22.54 5.85
CA PHE A 589 5.15 -22.46 4.39
C PHE A 589 4.04 -23.29 3.74
N LEU A 590 3.81 -24.51 4.23
CA LEU A 590 2.74 -25.39 3.75
C LEU A 590 1.36 -24.75 3.92
N ILE A 591 1.08 -24.19 5.11
CA ILE A 591 -0.20 -23.54 5.39
C ILE A 591 -0.42 -22.34 4.46
N ARG A 592 0.58 -21.46 4.33
CA ARG A 592 0.46 -20.30 3.44
C ARG A 592 0.30 -20.71 1.98
N TYR A 593 1.01 -21.73 1.54
CA TYR A 593 0.87 -22.25 0.18
C TYR A 593 -0.54 -22.78 -0.06
N ALA A 594 -1.08 -23.58 0.86
CA ALA A 594 -2.44 -24.11 0.81
C ALA A 594 -3.51 -23.01 0.82
N LEU A 595 -3.34 -21.98 1.66
CA LEU A 595 -4.27 -20.84 1.78
C LEU A 595 -4.15 -19.83 0.64
N SER A 596 -3.04 -19.81 -0.10
CA SER A 596 -2.83 -18.86 -1.20
C SER A 596 -3.68 -19.13 -2.44
N GLY A 597 -4.49 -20.20 -2.46
CA GLY A 597 -5.29 -20.60 -3.63
C GLY A 597 -4.45 -21.24 -4.74
N LYS A 598 -3.17 -20.88 -4.87
CA LYS A 598 -2.24 -21.41 -5.88
C LYS A 598 -2.17 -22.94 -5.91
N ALA A 599 -2.25 -23.59 -4.74
CA ALA A 599 -2.28 -25.06 -4.68
C ALA A 599 -3.53 -25.63 -5.37
N TRP A 600 -4.68 -24.98 -5.18
CA TRP A 600 -5.94 -25.36 -5.81
C TRP A 600 -5.97 -24.97 -7.28
N ASP A 601 -5.45 -23.80 -7.65
CA ASP A 601 -5.34 -23.37 -9.05
C ASP A 601 -4.47 -24.35 -9.84
N LEU A 602 -3.33 -24.78 -9.30
CA LEU A 602 -2.44 -25.75 -9.96
C LEU A 602 -3.11 -27.12 -10.11
N VAL A 603 -3.87 -27.56 -9.09
CA VAL A 603 -4.64 -28.82 -9.15
C VAL A 603 -5.80 -28.72 -10.13
N ILE A 604 -6.51 -27.59 -10.18
CA ILE A 604 -7.62 -27.34 -11.10
C ILE A 604 -7.08 -27.21 -12.53
N GLU A 605 -6.01 -26.45 -12.75
CA GLU A 605 -5.34 -26.33 -14.05
C GLU A 605 -4.83 -27.70 -14.53
N GLN A 606 -4.21 -28.49 -13.65
CA GLN A 606 -3.82 -29.86 -14.00
C GLN A 606 -5.03 -30.74 -14.30
N ARG A 607 -6.11 -30.67 -13.52
CA ARG A 607 -7.34 -31.46 -13.74
C ARG A 607 -8.06 -31.05 -15.03
N ILE A 608 -8.07 -29.76 -15.37
CA ILE A 608 -8.57 -29.23 -16.64
C ILE A 608 -7.68 -29.70 -17.80
N ALA A 609 -6.36 -29.69 -17.63
CA ALA A 609 -5.41 -30.22 -18.62
C ALA A 609 -5.61 -31.73 -18.87
N PHE A 610 -5.92 -32.51 -17.83
CA PHE A 610 -6.22 -33.93 -17.95
C PHE A 610 -7.60 -34.21 -18.56
N THR A 611 -8.61 -33.38 -18.30
CA THR A 611 -9.98 -33.58 -18.81
C THR A 611 -10.20 -33.09 -20.24
N ARG A 612 -9.40 -32.12 -20.73
CA ARG A 612 -9.44 -31.69 -22.15
C ARG A 612 -8.71 -32.63 -23.11
N LYS A 613 -7.73 -33.42 -22.66
CA LYS A 613 -7.02 -34.38 -23.53
C LYS A 613 -7.75 -35.73 -23.58
N LYS A 614 -8.82 -35.80 -24.37
CA LYS A 614 -9.65 -37.01 -24.50
C LYS A 614 -9.02 -38.12 -25.34
N ASP A 615 -7.97 -37.84 -26.11
CA ASP A 615 -7.28 -38.82 -26.95
C ASP A 615 -5.76 -38.69 -26.78
N PHE A 616 -5.19 -39.46 -25.83
CA PHE A 616 -3.74 -39.52 -25.66
C PHE A 616 -3.08 -40.09 -26.92
N GLY A 617 -2.29 -39.26 -27.59
CA GLY A 617 -1.36 -39.68 -28.64
C GLY A 617 -1.98 -40.06 -29.99
N LYS A 618 -3.29 -39.87 -30.21
CA LYS A 618 -3.92 -40.16 -31.52
C LYS A 618 -3.54 -39.10 -32.56
N GLU A 619 -3.59 -37.82 -32.19
CA GLU A 619 -3.16 -36.71 -33.04
C GLU A 619 -1.64 -36.71 -33.25
N GLU A 620 -0.84 -36.97 -32.22
CA GLU A 620 0.63 -37.09 -32.38
C GLU A 620 1.03 -38.30 -33.22
N ARG A 621 0.32 -39.44 -33.12
CA ARG A 621 0.53 -40.60 -34.00
C ARG A 621 0.06 -40.32 -35.43
N ALA A 622 -1.05 -39.61 -35.61
CA ALA A 622 -1.52 -39.20 -36.93
C ALA A 622 -0.56 -38.21 -37.58
N LEU A 623 -0.02 -37.24 -36.82
CA LEU A 623 1.01 -36.31 -37.27
C LEU A 623 2.31 -37.04 -37.61
N LYS A 624 2.79 -37.95 -36.75
CA LYS A 624 3.99 -38.77 -37.03
C LYS A 624 3.79 -39.69 -38.23
N TRP A 625 2.62 -40.28 -38.40
CA TRP A 625 2.27 -41.11 -39.55
C TRP A 625 2.23 -40.28 -40.84
N ALA A 626 1.56 -39.13 -40.82
CA ALA A 626 1.50 -38.20 -41.95
C ALA A 626 2.89 -37.63 -42.31
N HIS A 627 3.73 -37.38 -41.31
CA HIS A 627 5.11 -36.92 -41.51
C HIS A 627 5.99 -38.02 -42.12
N ALA A 628 5.85 -39.26 -41.65
CA ALA A 628 6.57 -40.42 -42.17
C ALA A 628 6.14 -40.80 -43.60
N GLN A 629 4.86 -40.67 -43.94
CA GLN A 629 4.36 -40.91 -45.29
C GLN A 629 4.81 -39.84 -46.28
N ARG A 630 4.88 -38.57 -45.85
CA ARG A 630 5.36 -37.46 -46.69
C ARG A 630 6.86 -37.57 -46.99
N THR A 631 7.67 -38.01 -46.02
CA THR A 631 9.10 -38.27 -46.26
C THR A 631 9.33 -39.49 -47.16
N LEU A 632 8.46 -40.50 -47.10
CA LEU A 632 8.51 -41.67 -48.00
C LEU A 632 8.21 -41.32 -49.47
N HIS A 633 7.40 -40.28 -49.71
CA HIS A 633 7.07 -39.77 -51.04
C HIS A 633 7.97 -38.61 -51.50
N GLY A 634 9.06 -38.31 -50.79
CA GLY A 634 10.05 -37.30 -51.20
C GLY A 634 9.55 -35.84 -51.15
N LEU A 635 8.45 -35.55 -50.45
CA LEU A 635 7.91 -34.20 -50.31
C LEU A 635 8.47 -33.53 -49.04
N GLN A 636 9.06 -32.34 -49.18
CA GLN A 636 9.50 -31.53 -48.04
C GLN A 636 8.32 -31.05 -47.20
N PRO A 637 8.47 -30.94 -45.86
CA PRO A 637 7.41 -30.44 -44.99
C PRO A 637 7.12 -28.96 -45.31
N PRO A 638 5.85 -28.51 -45.25
CA PRO A 638 5.53 -27.11 -45.46
C PRO A 638 6.11 -26.27 -44.31
N ASP A 639 6.85 -25.22 -44.67
CA ASP A 639 7.21 -24.16 -43.72
C ASP A 639 5.93 -23.63 -43.07
N ALA A 640 5.92 -23.63 -41.74
CA ALA A 640 4.82 -23.12 -40.93
C ALA A 640 4.71 -21.60 -41.07
N LYS A 641 4.19 -21.13 -42.20
CA LYS A 641 3.79 -19.74 -42.46
C LYS A 641 2.59 -19.68 -43.41
N LEU A 642 1.51 -20.38 -43.09
CA LEU A 642 0.21 -20.16 -43.72
C LEU A 642 -0.86 -20.66 -42.76
N PHE A 643 -1.29 -19.79 -41.84
CA PHE A 643 -2.61 -19.65 -41.21
C PHE A 643 -2.43 -18.87 -39.89
N PRO A 644 -3.02 -17.67 -39.71
CA PRO A 644 -2.72 -16.82 -38.57
C PRO A 644 -3.63 -17.12 -37.36
N ASP A 645 -3.18 -17.97 -36.44
CA ASP A 645 -3.73 -18.03 -35.07
C ASP A 645 -2.99 -17.01 -34.18
N ARG A 646 -3.28 -15.71 -34.40
CA ARG A 646 -2.60 -14.57 -33.76
C ARG A 646 -2.62 -14.59 -32.23
N VAL A 647 -3.52 -15.33 -31.57
CA VAL A 647 -3.72 -15.25 -30.11
C VAL A 647 -2.76 -16.16 -29.33
N ASN A 648 -2.43 -17.34 -29.85
CA ASN A 648 -1.52 -18.27 -29.17
C ASN A 648 -0.05 -17.93 -29.40
N GLU A 649 0.31 -17.44 -30.59
CA GLU A 649 1.67 -17.00 -30.90
C GLU A 649 2.07 -15.75 -30.10
N LEU A 650 1.16 -14.80 -29.88
CA LEU A 650 1.42 -13.63 -29.04
C LEU A 650 1.67 -14.00 -27.58
N ASN A 651 0.93 -14.99 -27.06
CA ASN A 651 1.14 -15.49 -25.70
C ASN A 651 2.47 -16.24 -25.58
N GLN A 652 2.83 -17.08 -26.55
CA GLN A 652 4.14 -17.77 -26.56
C GLN A 652 5.30 -16.79 -26.73
N MET A 653 5.18 -15.80 -27.63
CA MET A 653 6.20 -14.75 -27.79
C MET A 653 6.32 -13.87 -26.54
N ALA A 654 5.21 -13.54 -25.87
CA ALA A 654 5.24 -12.80 -24.61
C ALA A 654 5.88 -13.61 -23.48
N GLU A 655 5.60 -14.92 -23.42
CA GLU A 655 6.16 -15.81 -22.41
C GLU A 655 7.65 -16.10 -22.65
N GLU A 656 8.06 -16.24 -23.91
CA GLU A 656 9.48 -16.30 -24.30
C GLU A 656 10.21 -14.98 -24.05
N ALA A 657 9.59 -13.83 -24.35
CA ALA A 657 10.15 -12.52 -24.05
C ALA A 657 10.32 -12.33 -22.53
N LYS A 658 9.35 -12.77 -21.73
CA LYS A 658 9.43 -12.75 -20.26
C LYS A 658 10.55 -13.64 -19.75
N ARG A 659 10.68 -14.87 -20.26
CA ARG A 659 11.81 -15.77 -19.93
C ARG A 659 13.15 -15.17 -20.32
N ARG A 660 13.28 -14.56 -21.50
CA ARG A 660 14.52 -13.90 -21.94
C ARG A 660 14.86 -12.71 -21.06
N ALA A 661 13.87 -11.90 -20.67
CA ALA A 661 14.05 -10.78 -19.75
C ALA A 661 14.49 -11.26 -18.34
N GLU A 662 13.92 -12.36 -17.86
CA GLU A 662 14.29 -12.95 -16.57
C GLU A 662 15.70 -13.55 -16.58
N ILE A 663 16.10 -14.22 -17.67
CA ILE A 663 17.46 -14.73 -17.88
C ILE A 663 18.47 -13.57 -17.99
N ALA A 664 18.13 -12.49 -18.70
CA ALA A 664 18.97 -11.31 -18.80
C ALA A 664 19.17 -10.63 -17.42
N ARG A 665 18.08 -10.50 -16.64
CA ARG A 665 18.12 -9.97 -15.27
C ARG A 665 18.96 -10.83 -14.33
N LEU A 666 18.86 -12.16 -14.44
CA LEU A 666 19.67 -13.08 -13.64
C LEU A 666 21.16 -13.01 -14.05
N ARG A 667 21.47 -12.80 -15.33
CA ARG A 667 22.84 -12.54 -15.80
C ARG A 667 23.42 -11.24 -15.23
N GLU A 668 22.65 -10.14 -15.18
CA GLU A 668 23.09 -8.87 -14.58
C GLU A 668 23.41 -9.01 -13.08
N LEU A 669 22.64 -9.85 -12.37
CA LEU A 669 22.78 -10.04 -10.92
C LEU A 669 23.91 -11.01 -10.53
N HIS A 670 24.14 -12.06 -11.32
CA HIS A 670 25.03 -13.17 -10.92
C HIS A 670 26.35 -13.24 -11.70
N THR A 671 26.50 -12.52 -12.82
CA THR A 671 27.74 -12.57 -13.61
C THR A 671 28.47 -11.24 -13.61
N LEU A 672 29.79 -11.28 -13.41
CA LEU A 672 30.65 -10.09 -13.40
C LEU A 672 30.57 -9.34 -14.74
N LYS A 673 30.42 -10.08 -15.86
CA LYS A 673 30.18 -9.53 -17.20
C LYS A 673 28.86 -8.75 -17.28
N GLY A 674 27.76 -9.30 -16.75
CA GLY A 674 26.47 -8.61 -16.72
C GLY A 674 26.47 -7.35 -15.85
N HIS A 675 27.25 -7.35 -14.77
CA HIS A 675 27.43 -6.15 -13.93
C HIS A 675 28.22 -5.06 -14.67
N VAL A 676 29.28 -5.43 -15.39
CA VAL A 676 30.08 -4.49 -16.21
C VAL A 676 29.24 -3.91 -17.34
N GLU A 677 28.49 -4.73 -18.08
CA GLU A 677 27.60 -4.28 -19.16
C GLU A 677 26.52 -3.32 -18.65
N SER A 678 25.93 -3.60 -17.48
CA SER A 678 24.96 -2.72 -16.81
C SER A 678 25.54 -1.36 -16.45
N VAL A 679 26.74 -1.33 -15.86
CA VAL A 679 27.42 -0.08 -15.48
C VAL A 679 27.83 0.74 -16.70
N VAL A 680 28.29 0.09 -17.78
CA VAL A 680 28.65 0.73 -19.05
C VAL A 680 27.42 1.37 -19.70
N LYS A 681 26.28 0.67 -19.68
CA LYS A 681 25.01 1.18 -20.20
C LYS A 681 24.45 2.34 -19.37
N LEU A 682 24.59 2.28 -18.05
CA LEU A 682 24.20 3.37 -17.14
C LEU A 682 25.06 4.63 -17.31
N LYS A 683 26.31 4.48 -17.76
CA LYS A 683 27.22 5.60 -18.04
C LYS A 683 27.19 6.09 -19.49
N GLY A 684 26.35 5.49 -20.35
CA GLY A 684 26.21 5.89 -21.76
C GLY A 684 27.47 5.65 -22.60
N LEU A 685 28.31 4.69 -22.21
CA LEU A 685 29.54 4.32 -22.92
C LEU A 685 29.25 3.23 -23.95
N ASP A 686 29.87 3.33 -25.13
CA ASP A 686 29.66 2.38 -26.23
C ASP A 686 30.46 1.09 -26.02
N ILE A 687 29.81 -0.07 -26.04
CA ILE A 687 30.40 -1.36 -25.65
C ILE A 687 31.47 -1.81 -26.66
N ASP A 688 31.33 -1.41 -27.92
CA ASP A 688 32.19 -1.84 -29.01
C ASP A 688 33.58 -1.16 -29.01
N THR A 689 33.78 -0.11 -28.22
CA THR A 689 35.11 0.56 -28.10
C THR A 689 36.02 -0.06 -27.05
N ILE A 690 35.53 -0.97 -26.20
CA ILE A 690 36.27 -1.52 -25.05
C ILE A 690 37.12 -2.77 -25.43
N GLN A 691 37.00 -3.28 -26.67
CA GLN A 691 37.52 -4.59 -27.05
C GLN A 691 39.01 -4.68 -27.44
N GLN A 692 39.89 -3.73 -27.07
CA GLN A 692 41.31 -3.77 -27.52
C GLN A 692 42.40 -3.78 -26.46
N SER A 693 42.13 -3.93 -25.17
CA SER A 693 43.21 -4.08 -24.21
C SER A 693 42.78 -4.88 -23.00
N TYR A 694 43.30 -6.11 -22.90
CA TYR A 694 43.97 -6.72 -21.74
C TYR A 694 43.87 -8.25 -21.83
N THR A 695 44.90 -8.84 -22.44
CA THR A 695 45.46 -10.13 -22.02
C THR A 695 46.39 -9.86 -20.84
N VAL A 696 46.07 -10.39 -19.65
CA VAL A 696 46.88 -11.25 -18.76
C VAL A 696 45.94 -11.84 -17.73
#